data_AF-A0A7X7DKB6-F1
#
_entry.id   AF-A0A7X7DKB6-F1
#
_cell.length_a   1.000
_cell.length_b   1.000
_cell.length_c   1.000
_cell.angle_alpha   90.00
_cell.angle_beta   90.00
_cell.angle_gamma   90.00
#
_symmetry.space_group_name_H-M   'P 1'
#
loop_
_entity.id
_entity.type
_entity.pdbx_description
1 polymer ?
#
loop_
_entity_poly.entity_id
_entity_poly.type
_entity_poly.pdbx_seq_one_letter_code
_entity_poly.pdbx_strand_id
1 'polypeptide(L)'
;MFLTKQFRRGLFLAVTLLAGAQTVVSQGLPGENLLTQRWRDFIANHSPVTNAALITEENYASGRIAFAPILNGQFKHTELGVTIPLGLYQSVGVTYIGEFDGDLPGNASFDGSHFIGNEDGSSNSNLFLAGTYAYNFWGRFSVGANLIYARHSNFGSPTQGLGLDFGLTFRALRHSVLGDHVFGISTQNLIAPQMKEQLGIKFNTPGSYARNLKLLKISNYFENRVETALDLNFRDLLVNPDEYKSGETSFDPKTDLNVNYKIGLWLLKLIKIHMHTGLNADGLDYWGLAMGMNVPGINNGRDFEVLYQYDMMTQADNDATGHTVYGRFNIGKHREEIWARKMARMASLSPNDLYNKARKLYEDEKYWDAFFLFSRLSTEFPDFFKIDWVEHYRGSCLEELDMREAAIKNYEKVKSSFPLSSATPHSDLGLMRVVYRKGDFNTVASQFNELSKPNVPDSLRYHAMYLMGQAYLQQNNQAKAIDAFSRIPDGHPDYVFAQHGFAVAQAQSGAELSNVVATLENCVGAKTNSDAEKEMVNRSYLFLGYIFYEENTLSKAIVSLRMVPQSSIYAEDALLGQGWTSLKARQWTDCVSVGQMLQKTTDKEILKCEGMLIESYGHLLLKNYVQALKVLQDASARVKKLKAPDQDTLNFSRMQNESDRMAYNNLAENVEYIASAGQTTTIQNQIDSLHTKQLDFVGKFKKFYKFENDFNRTSFFSRDMQTVSDDIEYAYATVQKIVGQKGLLKEQEKLGDKQKSIDDEIEKLKNEMDKMQKSK
;
A
#
# COMPACT_ATOMS: atom_id res chain seq x y z
N MET A 1 0.87 -38.21 27.68
CA MET A 1 0.34 -38.54 26.34
C MET A 1 -0.51 -39.82 26.33
N PHE A 2 -1.31 -40.10 27.37
CA PHE A 2 -2.30 -41.19 27.37
C PHE A 2 -3.39 -40.84 28.40
N LEU A 3 -4.30 -39.92 28.06
CA LEU A 3 -5.61 -39.70 28.74
C LEU A 3 -6.47 -38.59 28.12
N THR A 4 -6.18 -38.13 26.90
CA THR A 4 -6.84 -36.94 26.32
C THR A 4 -7.72 -37.20 25.09
N LYS A 5 -8.04 -38.46 24.75
CA LYS A 5 -8.80 -38.79 23.53
C LYS A 5 -10.19 -39.42 23.71
N GLN A 6 -10.63 -39.79 24.91
CA GLN A 6 -11.99 -40.34 25.14
C GLN A 6 -12.97 -39.39 25.85
N PHE A 7 -12.53 -38.24 26.34
CA PHE A 7 -13.40 -37.28 27.05
C PHE A 7 -14.15 -36.28 26.13
N ARG A 8 -14.28 -36.60 24.83
CA ARG A 8 -14.83 -35.66 23.81
C ARG A 8 -16.22 -36.01 23.26
N ARG A 9 -16.92 -37.03 23.79
CA ARG A 9 -18.25 -37.41 23.29
C ARG A 9 -19.31 -37.83 24.33
N GLY A 10 -19.11 -37.57 25.62
CA GLY A 10 -19.99 -38.14 26.66
C GLY A 10 -20.36 -37.28 27.86
N LEU A 11 -20.17 -35.95 27.83
CA LEU A 11 -20.51 -35.09 28.98
C LEU A 11 -21.04 -33.71 28.55
N PHE A 12 -21.95 -33.69 27.58
CA PHE A 12 -22.68 -32.47 27.21
C PHE A 12 -24.20 -32.68 27.11
N LEU A 13 -24.70 -33.78 27.66
CA LEU A 13 -26.11 -34.18 27.57
C LEU A 13 -26.46 -35.11 28.75
N ALA A 14 -26.38 -34.60 29.98
CA ALA A 14 -26.83 -35.34 31.17
C ALA A 14 -27.11 -34.42 32.38
N VAL A 15 -27.67 -33.22 32.16
CA VAL A 15 -28.22 -32.39 33.28
C VAL A 15 -29.68 -31.98 33.02
N THR A 16 -30.31 -32.45 31.96
CA THR A 16 -31.76 -32.30 31.79
C THR A 16 -32.51 -33.50 32.35
N LEU A 17 -33.35 -33.19 33.34
CA LEU A 17 -34.70 -33.73 33.54
C LEU A 17 -34.81 -35.12 34.19
N LEU A 18 -34.71 -35.12 35.52
CA LEU A 18 -35.57 -35.97 36.35
C LEU A 18 -36.35 -35.05 37.29
N ALA A 19 -37.45 -34.48 36.79
CA ALA A 19 -38.49 -33.88 37.62
C ALA A 19 -39.85 -34.06 36.91
N GLY A 20 -40.72 -34.84 37.56
CA GLY A 20 -42.19 -34.74 37.50
C GLY A 20 -42.88 -34.91 36.15
N ALA A 21 -43.22 -36.15 35.79
CA ALA A 21 -44.28 -36.42 34.82
C ALA A 21 -45.64 -36.50 35.55
N GLN A 22 -46.26 -35.34 35.82
CA GLN A 22 -47.69 -35.26 36.13
C GLN A 22 -48.27 -33.95 35.60
N THR A 23 -49.33 -34.05 34.81
CA THR A 23 -50.11 -32.94 34.28
C THR A 23 -51.19 -32.54 35.29
N VAL A 24 -51.06 -31.35 35.87
CA VAL A 24 -52.16 -30.64 36.52
C VAL A 24 -52.37 -29.37 35.73
N VAL A 25 -53.63 -28.96 35.61
CA VAL A 25 -54.05 -27.82 34.81
C VAL A 25 -54.26 -26.61 35.73
N SER A 26 -53.55 -25.51 35.48
CA SER A 26 -53.83 -24.21 36.09
C SER A 26 -53.51 -23.08 35.11
N GLN A 27 -54.20 -21.93 35.27
CA GLN A 27 -53.97 -20.73 34.46
C GLN A 27 -53.24 -19.70 35.34
N GLY A 28 -51.97 -19.40 35.02
CA GLY A 28 -51.24 -18.28 35.61
C GLY A 28 -51.69 -16.93 35.03
N LEU A 29 -51.45 -15.83 35.75
CA LEU A 29 -51.71 -14.48 35.23
C LEU A 29 -50.70 -14.16 34.11
N PRO A 30 -51.13 -13.72 32.91
CA PRO A 30 -50.21 -13.42 31.81
C PRO A 30 -49.13 -12.40 32.20
N GLY A 31 -47.85 -12.78 32.05
CA GLY A 31 -46.70 -11.91 32.32
C GLY A 31 -46.14 -11.97 33.74
N GLU A 32 -46.66 -12.82 34.61
CA GLU A 32 -46.12 -13.02 35.96
C GLU A 32 -44.63 -13.42 35.93
N ASN A 33 -44.23 -14.23 34.96
CA ASN A 33 -42.84 -14.62 34.67
C ASN A 33 -41.88 -13.44 34.38
N LEU A 34 -42.39 -12.29 33.94
CA LEU A 34 -41.63 -11.05 33.77
C LEU A 34 -41.56 -10.20 35.05
N LEU A 35 -42.64 -10.24 35.84
CA LEU A 35 -42.81 -9.46 37.07
C LEU A 35 -42.09 -10.09 38.26
N THR A 36 -41.90 -11.41 38.25
CA THR A 36 -41.19 -12.16 39.27
C THR A 36 -39.76 -12.46 38.84
N GLN A 37 -38.78 -12.05 39.66
CA GLN A 37 -37.36 -12.30 39.40
C GLN A 37 -36.88 -13.61 40.04
N ARG A 38 -37.72 -14.25 40.85
CA ARG A 38 -37.41 -15.42 41.69
C ARG A 38 -36.69 -16.53 40.91
N TRP A 39 -37.23 -16.89 39.76
CA TRP A 39 -36.72 -17.96 38.90
C TRP A 39 -35.49 -17.57 38.06
N ARG A 40 -35.07 -16.30 38.04
CA ARG A 40 -33.97 -15.82 37.19
C ARG A 40 -32.94 -14.97 37.94
N ASP A 41 -32.96 -14.99 39.26
CA ASP A 41 -32.29 -14.00 40.10
C ASP A 41 -30.76 -13.96 39.91
N PHE A 42 -30.13 -15.09 39.60
CA PHE A 42 -28.68 -15.16 39.40
C PHE A 42 -28.19 -14.58 38.07
N ILE A 43 -29.05 -14.49 37.05
CA ILE A 43 -28.72 -13.82 35.79
C ILE A 43 -29.33 -12.42 35.69
N ALA A 44 -30.22 -12.05 36.61
CA ALA A 44 -30.94 -10.78 36.58
C ALA A 44 -30.01 -9.56 36.59
N ASN A 45 -28.89 -9.63 37.30
CA ASN A 45 -27.86 -8.57 37.33
C ASN A 45 -27.13 -8.38 36.00
N HIS A 46 -27.30 -9.30 35.05
CA HIS A 46 -26.72 -9.29 33.71
C HIS A 46 -27.79 -9.16 32.61
N SER A 47 -29.07 -9.05 33.00
CA SER A 47 -30.20 -9.08 32.09
C SER A 47 -30.77 -7.66 31.89
N PRO A 48 -30.93 -7.21 30.63
CA PRO A 48 -31.51 -5.91 30.36
C PRO A 48 -33.01 -5.84 30.71
N VAL A 49 -33.69 -6.99 30.87
CA VAL A 49 -35.08 -7.05 31.33
C VAL A 49 -35.21 -6.61 32.80
N THR A 50 -34.14 -6.76 33.58
CA THR A 50 -34.07 -6.21 34.95
C THR A 50 -33.87 -4.69 34.89
N ASN A 51 -32.86 -4.26 34.13
CA ASN A 51 -32.56 -2.87 33.89
C ASN A 51 -31.75 -2.76 32.58
N ALA A 52 -32.31 -2.04 31.61
CA ALA A 52 -31.73 -1.92 30.27
C ALA A 52 -30.30 -1.37 30.27
N ALA A 53 -29.91 -0.57 31.27
CA ALA A 53 -28.56 -0.01 31.37
C ALA A 53 -27.50 -1.00 31.88
N LEU A 54 -27.88 -2.13 32.50
CA LEU A 54 -26.92 -3.09 33.07
C LEU A 54 -25.98 -3.71 32.01
N ILE A 55 -26.43 -3.83 30.76
CA ILE A 55 -25.61 -4.43 29.70
C ILE A 55 -24.37 -3.58 29.33
N THR A 56 -24.26 -2.34 29.82
CA THR A 56 -23.01 -1.57 29.71
C THR A 56 -21.91 -2.09 30.64
N GLU A 57 -22.25 -2.83 31.68
CA GLU A 57 -21.30 -3.45 32.62
C GLU A 57 -20.63 -4.71 32.02
N GLU A 58 -21.18 -5.27 30.94
CA GLU A 58 -20.61 -6.40 30.22
C GLU A 58 -19.42 -5.96 29.36
N ASN A 59 -18.24 -6.49 29.68
CA ASN A 59 -16.99 -6.16 28.97
C ASN A 59 -16.64 -7.10 27.81
N TYR A 60 -17.34 -8.23 27.71
CA TYR A 60 -17.18 -9.23 26.66
C TYR A 60 -18.52 -9.46 25.96
N ALA A 61 -18.51 -10.10 24.79
CA ALA A 61 -19.74 -10.66 24.26
C ALA A 61 -20.17 -11.80 25.20
N SER A 62 -21.35 -11.73 25.78
CA SER A 62 -21.78 -12.66 26.83
C SER A 62 -23.10 -13.31 26.49
N GLY A 63 -23.20 -14.61 26.80
CA GLY A 63 -24.42 -15.39 26.73
C GLY A 63 -24.93 -15.70 28.13
N ARG A 64 -26.25 -15.65 28.31
CA ARG A 64 -26.95 -16.01 29.55
C ARG A 64 -28.12 -16.94 29.26
N ILE A 65 -28.32 -17.88 30.15
CA ILE A 65 -29.35 -18.92 30.10
C ILE A 65 -29.90 -19.09 31.52
N ALA A 66 -31.22 -19.08 31.67
CA ALA A 66 -31.92 -19.60 32.83
C ALA A 66 -33.03 -20.53 32.37
N PHE A 67 -33.16 -21.68 33.02
CA PHE A 67 -34.24 -22.62 32.79
C PHE A 67 -34.81 -23.07 34.14
N ALA A 68 -36.09 -22.75 34.37
CA ALA A 68 -36.78 -23.02 35.61
C ALA A 68 -38.08 -23.80 35.34
N PRO A 69 -38.08 -25.13 35.56
CA PRO A 69 -39.31 -25.90 35.66
C PRO A 69 -39.92 -25.71 37.06
N ILE A 70 -41.02 -24.98 37.15
CA ILE A 70 -41.71 -24.65 38.40
C ILE A 70 -42.99 -25.48 38.51
N LEU A 71 -43.46 -25.74 39.74
CA LEU A 71 -44.66 -26.54 40.02
C LEU A 71 -44.58 -27.92 39.34
N ASN A 72 -43.55 -28.70 39.67
CA ASN A 72 -43.28 -30.01 39.06
C ASN A 72 -43.16 -29.99 37.52
N GLY A 73 -42.76 -28.86 36.93
CA GLY A 73 -42.54 -28.73 35.49
C GLY A 73 -43.78 -28.35 34.68
N GLN A 74 -44.84 -27.92 35.35
CA GLN A 74 -46.06 -27.38 34.73
C GLN A 74 -45.77 -26.07 33.98
N PHE A 75 -44.98 -25.20 34.59
CA PHE A 75 -44.52 -23.95 33.99
C PHE A 75 -43.03 -24.04 33.69
N LYS A 76 -42.65 -23.91 32.42
CA LYS A 76 -41.26 -23.94 31.99
C LYS A 76 -40.83 -22.53 31.62
N HIS A 77 -40.24 -21.82 32.57
CA HIS A 77 -39.70 -20.50 32.31
C HIS A 77 -38.28 -20.62 31.75
N THR A 78 -38.01 -19.85 30.70
CA THR A 78 -36.71 -19.83 30.04
C THR A 78 -36.31 -18.39 29.75
N GLU A 79 -35.08 -18.01 30.10
CA GLU A 79 -34.44 -16.80 29.59
C GLU A 79 -33.21 -17.21 28.78
N LEU A 80 -33.11 -16.71 27.55
CA LEU A 80 -31.91 -16.80 26.71
C LEU A 80 -31.52 -15.39 26.31
N GLY A 81 -30.28 -15.00 26.53
CA GLY A 81 -29.85 -13.64 26.21
C GLY A 81 -28.43 -13.57 25.70
N VAL A 82 -28.19 -12.64 24.79
CA VAL A 82 -26.86 -12.28 24.30
C VAL A 82 -26.67 -10.79 24.46
N THR A 83 -25.49 -10.40 24.94
CA THR A 83 -25.05 -9.01 25.03
C THR A 83 -23.76 -8.84 24.23
N ILE A 84 -23.67 -7.77 23.44
CA ILE A 84 -22.50 -7.44 22.63
C ILE A 84 -22.07 -6.00 22.91
N PRO A 85 -20.86 -5.76 23.45
CA PRO A 85 -20.29 -4.43 23.54
C PRO A 85 -19.84 -3.96 22.13
N LEU A 86 -20.39 -2.84 21.64
CA LEU A 86 -20.06 -2.28 20.32
C LEU A 86 -18.82 -1.38 20.32
N GLY A 87 -18.46 -0.86 21.50
CA GLY A 87 -17.29 -0.01 21.72
C GLY A 87 -17.02 0.15 23.21
N LEU A 88 -16.33 1.23 23.59
CA LEU A 88 -16.06 1.53 25.01
C LEU A 88 -17.33 1.81 25.81
N TYR A 89 -18.27 2.52 25.20
CA TYR A 89 -19.41 3.12 25.93
C TYR A 89 -20.78 2.54 25.55
N GLN A 90 -20.88 1.80 24.44
CA GLN A 90 -22.15 1.32 23.90
C GLN A 90 -22.23 -0.20 23.94
N SER A 91 -23.41 -0.71 24.29
CA SER A 91 -23.74 -2.13 24.28
C SER A 91 -25.11 -2.34 23.66
N VAL A 92 -25.26 -3.46 22.96
CA VAL A 92 -26.56 -3.95 22.48
C VAL A 92 -26.83 -5.33 23.06
N GLY A 93 -28.10 -5.68 23.21
CA GLY A 93 -28.50 -6.99 23.67
C GLY A 93 -29.79 -7.46 23.02
N VAL A 94 -29.96 -8.77 22.97
CA VAL A 94 -31.24 -9.41 22.67
C VAL A 94 -31.52 -10.39 23.80
N THR A 95 -32.74 -10.34 24.32
CA THR A 95 -33.21 -11.27 25.34
C THR A 95 -34.49 -11.91 24.87
N TYR A 96 -34.55 -13.22 24.98
CA TYR A 96 -35.72 -14.05 24.80
C TYR A 96 -36.16 -14.51 26.19
N ILE A 97 -37.42 -14.27 26.54
CA ILE A 97 -38.06 -14.88 27.70
C ILE A 97 -39.25 -15.67 27.19
N GLY A 98 -39.30 -16.94 27.58
CA GLY A 98 -40.38 -17.86 27.23
C GLY A 98 -41.01 -18.44 28.48
N GLU A 99 -42.32 -18.60 28.43
CA GLU A 99 -43.08 -19.45 29.34
C GLU A 99 -43.87 -20.41 28.47
N PHE A 100 -43.66 -21.70 28.75
CA PHE A 100 -44.29 -22.78 28.02
C PHE A 100 -44.99 -23.68 29.03
N ASP A 101 -46.31 -23.76 28.89
CA ASP A 101 -47.15 -24.53 29.79
C ASP A 101 -47.55 -25.84 29.11
N GLY A 102 -48.10 -26.77 29.90
CA GLY A 102 -48.63 -28.04 29.38
C GLY A 102 -49.83 -27.86 28.44
N ASP A 103 -50.17 -28.93 27.72
CA ASP A 103 -51.31 -28.97 26.81
C ASP A 103 -52.63 -29.15 27.59
N LEU A 104 -53.65 -28.36 27.25
CA LEU A 104 -55.06 -28.62 27.62
C LEU A 104 -55.72 -29.49 26.55
N PRO A 105 -56.53 -30.49 26.90
CA PRO A 105 -57.37 -31.18 25.92
C PRO A 105 -58.51 -30.28 25.40
N GLY A 106 -58.91 -30.43 24.14
CA GLY A 106 -59.93 -29.62 23.48
C GLY A 106 -61.32 -29.68 24.14
N ASN A 107 -61.99 -28.52 24.22
CA ASN A 107 -63.26 -28.30 24.93
C ASN A 107 -63.26 -28.77 26.41
N ALA A 108 -62.24 -28.33 27.15
CA ALA A 108 -62.13 -28.63 28.57
C ALA A 108 -63.25 -27.98 29.40
N SER A 109 -64.18 -28.77 29.94
CA SER A 109 -65.11 -28.33 30.98
C SER A 109 -64.52 -28.61 32.36
N PHE A 110 -64.60 -27.63 33.27
CA PHE A 110 -64.16 -27.77 34.65
C PHE A 110 -65.32 -28.32 35.51
N ASP A 111 -65.20 -29.55 36.02
CA ASP A 111 -66.29 -30.18 36.81
C ASP A 111 -66.32 -29.76 38.29
N GLY A 112 -65.40 -28.87 38.68
CA GLY A 112 -65.13 -28.52 40.08
C GLY A 112 -63.90 -29.20 40.67
N SER A 113 -63.31 -30.20 39.98
CA SER A 113 -62.08 -30.87 40.42
C SER A 113 -61.09 -31.19 39.29
N HIS A 114 -61.55 -31.46 38.07
CA HIS A 114 -60.70 -31.79 36.92
C HIS A 114 -61.22 -31.18 35.61
N PHE A 115 -60.32 -31.00 34.64
CA PHE A 115 -60.67 -30.64 33.26
C PHE A 115 -60.85 -31.91 32.42
N ILE A 116 -61.99 -32.03 31.73
CA ILE A 116 -62.33 -33.18 30.86
C ILE A 116 -62.37 -32.70 29.41
N GLY A 117 -61.60 -33.32 28.48
CA GLY A 117 -61.61 -32.96 27.05
C GLY A 117 -61.13 -34.08 26.11
N ASN A 118 -61.46 -33.97 24.81
CA ASN A 118 -61.10 -34.92 23.73
C ASN A 118 -60.41 -34.23 22.51
N GLU A 119 -59.44 -34.98 21.96
CA GLU A 119 -58.73 -34.98 20.66
C GLU A 119 -58.05 -33.75 20.03
N ASP A 120 -58.40 -32.49 20.30
CA ASP A 120 -57.60 -31.34 19.77
C ASP A 120 -57.07 -30.46 20.91
N GLY A 121 -55.84 -30.72 21.36
CA GLY A 121 -55.24 -30.01 22.49
C GLY A 121 -54.85 -28.55 22.17
N SER A 122 -55.05 -27.64 23.13
CA SER A 122 -54.57 -26.25 23.10
C SER A 122 -53.41 -26.06 24.08
N SER A 123 -52.32 -25.44 23.65
CA SER A 123 -51.14 -25.19 24.50
C SER A 123 -50.92 -23.69 24.75
N ASN A 124 -50.41 -23.34 25.93
CA ASN A 124 -50.00 -21.97 26.21
C ASN A 124 -48.51 -21.77 25.94
N SER A 125 -48.22 -20.80 25.08
CA SER A 125 -46.88 -20.32 24.79
C SER A 125 -46.86 -18.81 24.86
N ASN A 126 -46.13 -18.30 25.85
CA ASN A 126 -45.92 -16.89 26.07
C ASN A 126 -44.46 -16.54 25.73
N LEU A 127 -44.30 -15.61 24.80
CA LEU A 127 -43.02 -15.18 24.26
C LEU A 127 -42.82 -13.69 24.50
N PHE A 128 -41.66 -13.34 25.02
CA PHE A 128 -41.14 -11.98 25.06
C PHE A 128 -39.76 -11.89 24.44
N LEU A 129 -39.60 -10.95 23.53
CA LEU A 129 -38.33 -10.64 22.91
C LEU A 129 -38.00 -9.17 23.18
N ALA A 130 -36.91 -8.93 23.90
CA ALA A 130 -36.40 -7.59 24.20
C ALA A 130 -35.15 -7.32 23.37
N GLY A 131 -35.23 -6.32 22.48
CA GLY A 131 -34.08 -5.70 21.85
C GLY A 131 -33.61 -4.50 22.66
N THR A 132 -32.36 -4.49 23.10
CA THR A 132 -31.83 -3.48 24.03
C THR A 132 -30.69 -2.70 23.41
N TYR A 133 -30.68 -1.39 23.63
CA TYR A 133 -29.53 -0.52 23.42
C TYR A 133 -29.20 0.23 24.72
N ALA A 134 -27.92 0.29 25.08
CA ALA A 134 -27.46 1.01 26.25
C ALA A 134 -26.17 1.79 25.99
N TYR A 135 -26.03 2.91 26.69
CA TYR A 135 -24.94 3.86 26.55
C TYR A 135 -24.46 4.39 27.91
N ASN A 136 -23.16 4.26 28.16
CA ASN A 136 -22.45 4.90 29.25
C ASN A 136 -22.01 6.30 28.80
N PHE A 137 -22.81 7.31 29.13
CA PHE A 137 -22.60 8.69 28.67
C PHE A 137 -21.61 9.46 29.55
N TRP A 138 -21.40 9.02 30.78
CA TRP A 138 -20.51 9.71 31.71
C TRP A 138 -19.89 8.76 32.72
N GLY A 139 -18.93 7.93 32.30
CA GLY A 139 -18.00 7.09 33.09
C GLY A 139 -18.62 6.18 34.15
N ARG A 140 -19.30 6.78 35.11
CA ARG A 140 -20.09 6.18 36.17
C ARG A 140 -21.58 6.05 35.84
N PHE A 141 -22.12 6.79 34.86
CA PHE A 141 -23.54 6.78 34.52
C PHE A 141 -23.81 6.09 33.18
N SER A 142 -24.82 5.22 33.19
CA SER A 142 -25.31 4.56 31.98
C SER A 142 -26.83 4.63 31.89
N VAL A 143 -27.34 4.71 30.66
CA VAL A 143 -28.76 4.64 30.34
C VAL A 143 -28.99 3.53 29.33
N GLY A 144 -30.18 2.96 29.32
CA GLY A 144 -30.59 1.97 28.33
C GLY A 144 -32.09 1.98 28.09
N ALA A 145 -32.48 1.44 26.94
CA ALA A 145 -33.87 1.26 26.56
C ALA A 145 -34.08 -0.15 25.97
N ASN A 146 -35.21 -0.77 26.31
CA ASN A 146 -35.67 -2.02 25.73
C ASN A 146 -36.85 -1.75 24.80
N LEU A 147 -36.79 -2.29 23.59
CA LEU A 147 -37.95 -2.51 22.73
C LEU A 147 -38.41 -3.94 22.90
N ILE A 148 -39.64 -4.11 23.37
CA ILE A 148 -40.20 -5.41 23.74
C ILE A 148 -41.24 -5.82 22.70
N TYR A 149 -41.14 -7.04 22.22
CA TYR A 149 -42.19 -7.72 21.46
C TYR A 149 -42.75 -8.85 22.31
N ALA A 150 -44.05 -8.82 22.56
CA ALA A 150 -44.76 -9.84 23.31
C ALA A 150 -45.69 -10.62 22.37
N ARG A 151 -45.77 -11.94 22.52
CA ARG A 151 -46.73 -12.81 21.83
C ARG A 151 -47.23 -13.89 22.77
N HIS A 152 -48.54 -13.96 23.01
CA HIS A 152 -49.17 -14.90 23.93
C HIS A 152 -50.26 -15.70 23.23
N SER A 153 -50.33 -17.01 23.44
CA SER A 153 -51.49 -17.80 23.01
C SER A 153 -52.58 -17.87 24.07
N ASN A 154 -52.24 -17.97 25.37
CA ASN A 154 -53.20 -18.13 26.48
C ASN A 154 -54.27 -19.20 26.17
N PHE A 155 -53.83 -20.34 25.63
CA PHE A 155 -54.67 -21.46 25.20
C PHE A 155 -55.67 -21.15 24.06
N GLY A 156 -55.53 -20.01 23.38
CA GLY A 156 -56.36 -19.59 22.25
C GLY A 156 -55.55 -19.01 21.08
N SER A 157 -56.21 -18.19 20.24
CA SER A 157 -55.55 -17.52 19.11
C SER A 157 -54.47 -16.55 19.60
N PRO A 158 -53.25 -16.60 19.03
CA PRO A 158 -52.13 -15.84 19.55
C PRO A 158 -52.34 -14.33 19.34
N THR A 159 -52.18 -13.58 20.42
CA THR A 159 -52.13 -12.12 20.42
C THR A 159 -50.69 -11.65 20.50
N GLN A 160 -50.42 -10.44 20.03
CA GLN A 160 -49.09 -9.84 19.93
C GLN A 160 -49.13 -8.33 20.19
N GLY A 161 -48.02 -7.77 20.68
CA GLY A 161 -47.90 -6.36 21.01
C GLY A 161 -46.45 -5.87 21.13
N LEU A 162 -46.26 -4.55 21.12
CA LEU A 162 -44.96 -3.89 21.32
C LEU A 162 -44.97 -3.03 22.59
N GLY A 163 -43.87 -3.06 23.34
CA GLY A 163 -43.67 -2.27 24.55
C GLY A 163 -42.29 -1.61 24.62
N LEU A 164 -42.12 -0.68 25.55
CA LEU A 164 -40.88 0.05 25.79
C LEU A 164 -40.60 0.22 27.27
N ASP A 165 -39.33 0.00 27.64
CA ASP A 165 -38.81 0.19 28.99
C ASP A 165 -37.50 0.96 28.99
N PHE A 166 -37.21 1.63 30.10
CA PHE A 166 -35.99 2.39 30.32
C PHE A 166 -35.29 2.00 31.61
N GLY A 167 -33.97 2.12 31.60
CA GLY A 167 -33.12 1.87 32.75
C GLY A 167 -31.97 2.86 32.84
N LEU A 168 -31.54 3.14 34.07
CA LEU A 168 -30.38 3.95 34.40
C LEU A 168 -29.56 3.21 35.46
N THR A 169 -28.24 3.29 35.36
CA THR A 169 -27.30 2.81 36.38
C THR A 169 -26.27 3.87 36.73
N PHE A 170 -25.82 3.85 37.98
CA PHE A 170 -24.78 4.71 38.54
C PHE A 170 -23.77 3.87 39.32
N ARG A 171 -22.50 3.93 38.93
CA ARG A 171 -21.38 3.30 39.62
C ARG A 171 -20.80 4.25 40.67
N ALA A 172 -21.12 4.00 41.94
CA ALA A 172 -20.80 4.92 43.02
C ALA A 172 -19.34 4.86 43.47
N LEU A 173 -18.80 3.64 43.61
CA LEU A 173 -17.47 3.40 44.18
C LEU A 173 -16.77 2.27 43.41
N ARG A 174 -15.45 2.43 43.23
CA ARG A 174 -14.51 1.42 42.72
C ARG A 174 -13.26 1.44 43.58
N HIS A 175 -13.13 0.46 44.46
CA HIS A 175 -12.05 0.38 45.45
C HIS A 175 -11.53 -1.06 45.55
N SER A 176 -10.25 -1.28 45.85
CA SER A 176 -9.64 -2.62 45.88
C SER A 176 -10.29 -3.57 46.91
N VAL A 177 -10.57 -3.08 48.12
CA VAL A 177 -11.17 -3.87 49.22
C VAL A 177 -12.70 -3.74 49.28
N LEU A 178 -13.22 -2.51 49.39
CA LEU A 178 -14.66 -2.24 49.40
C LEU A 178 -15.36 -2.63 48.08
N GLY A 179 -14.58 -2.79 47.01
CA GLY A 179 -15.03 -3.29 45.73
C GLY A 179 -15.88 -2.29 44.95
N ASP A 180 -16.79 -2.83 44.13
CA ASP A 180 -17.57 -2.09 43.15
C ASP A 180 -19.04 -2.05 43.56
N HIS A 181 -19.64 -0.85 43.49
CA HIS A 181 -21.04 -0.63 43.86
C HIS A 181 -21.81 0.03 42.72
N VAL A 182 -22.85 -0.65 42.24
CA VAL A 182 -23.72 -0.18 41.15
C VAL A 182 -25.13 -0.02 41.71
N PHE A 183 -25.68 1.18 41.55
CA PHE A 183 -27.08 1.48 41.82
C PHE A 183 -27.82 1.58 40.50
N GLY A 184 -29.07 1.16 40.45
CA GLY A 184 -29.88 1.28 39.25
C GLY A 184 -31.33 1.60 39.56
N ILE A 185 -31.97 2.26 38.60
CA ILE A 185 -33.39 2.50 38.54
C ILE A 185 -33.88 2.06 37.17
N SER A 186 -34.96 1.30 37.10
CA SER A 186 -35.54 0.85 35.85
C SER A 186 -37.04 0.78 35.92
N THR A 187 -37.65 0.86 34.75
CA THR A 187 -39.07 0.63 34.54
C THR A 187 -39.25 -0.73 33.88
N GLN A 188 -40.34 -1.42 34.21
CA GLN A 188 -40.79 -2.61 33.50
C GLN A 188 -42.24 -2.37 33.04
N ASN A 189 -42.50 -2.64 31.78
CA ASN A 189 -43.75 -2.32 31.08
C ASN A 189 -44.17 -0.83 31.17
N LEU A 190 -43.25 0.14 31.18
CA LEU A 190 -43.61 1.57 31.21
C LEU A 190 -44.60 1.92 30.10
N ILE A 191 -44.27 1.47 28.88
CA ILE A 191 -45.22 1.35 27.77
C ILE A 191 -45.47 -0.14 27.61
N ALA A 192 -46.53 -0.63 28.25
CA ALA A 192 -46.91 -2.04 28.23
C ALA A 192 -47.40 -2.47 26.83
N PRO A 193 -47.04 -3.68 26.35
CA PRO A 193 -47.58 -4.23 25.12
C PRO A 193 -49.11 -4.34 25.15
N GLN A 194 -49.76 -3.87 24.08
CA GLN A 194 -51.19 -4.06 23.87
C GLN A 194 -51.42 -5.31 23.04
N MET A 195 -51.95 -6.35 23.68
CA MET A 195 -52.09 -7.67 23.09
C MET A 195 -53.30 -7.70 22.14
N LYS A 196 -53.06 -7.91 20.84
CA LYS A 196 -54.10 -8.02 19.79
C LYS A 196 -53.73 -9.10 18.77
N GLU A 197 -54.70 -9.63 18.02
CA GLU A 197 -54.43 -10.61 16.96
C GLU A 197 -53.52 -10.04 15.85
N GLN A 198 -53.76 -8.78 15.45
CA GLN A 198 -52.93 -8.06 14.48
C GLN A 198 -51.99 -7.07 15.18
N LEU A 199 -50.72 -7.08 14.78
CA LEU A 199 -49.70 -6.17 15.31
C LEU A 199 -50.09 -4.71 15.06
N GLY A 200 -50.15 -3.91 16.11
CA GLY A 200 -50.48 -2.49 16.03
C GLY A 200 -49.80 -1.68 17.13
N ILE A 201 -49.55 -0.39 16.86
CA ILE A 201 -48.90 0.53 17.79
C ILE A 201 -49.90 1.61 18.18
N LYS A 202 -50.35 1.62 19.44
CA LYS A 202 -51.09 2.75 20.03
C LYS A 202 -50.49 3.06 21.40
N PHE A 203 -49.95 4.26 21.58
CA PHE A 203 -49.26 4.67 22.80
C PHE A 203 -50.21 5.14 23.93
N ASN A 204 -51.53 5.05 23.75
CA ASN A 204 -52.51 5.75 24.61
C ASN A 204 -53.68 4.85 25.11
N THR A 205 -53.44 3.56 25.32
CA THR A 205 -54.45 2.63 25.88
C THR A 205 -53.83 1.74 26.96
N PRO A 206 -54.59 1.40 28.01
CA PRO A 206 -54.12 0.52 29.09
C PRO A 206 -53.64 -0.82 28.52
N GLY A 207 -52.41 -1.21 28.86
CA GLY A 207 -51.79 -2.45 28.35
C GLY A 207 -52.13 -3.65 29.23
N SER A 208 -51.76 -4.85 28.80
CA SER A 208 -52.14 -6.10 29.49
C SER A 208 -51.17 -6.51 30.61
N TYR A 209 -50.26 -5.64 31.05
CA TYR A 209 -49.21 -5.96 32.03
C TYR A 209 -49.06 -4.87 33.08
N ALA A 210 -48.80 -5.31 34.31
CA ALA A 210 -48.44 -4.44 35.43
C ALA A 210 -47.19 -3.61 35.12
N ARG A 211 -47.26 -2.31 35.46
CA ARG A 211 -46.17 -1.36 35.34
C ARG A 211 -45.36 -1.34 36.63
N ASN A 212 -44.06 -1.60 36.54
CA ASN A 212 -43.20 -1.62 37.72
C ASN A 212 -42.11 -0.57 37.66
N LEU A 213 -41.72 -0.09 38.84
CA LEU A 213 -40.48 0.63 39.06
C LEU A 213 -39.57 -0.20 39.95
N LYS A 214 -38.36 -0.48 39.45
CA LYS A 214 -37.35 -1.23 40.17
C LYS A 214 -36.19 -0.33 40.57
N LEU A 215 -35.78 -0.44 41.84
CA LEU A 215 -34.51 0.06 42.33
C LEU A 215 -33.62 -1.14 42.62
N LEU A 216 -32.36 -1.09 42.17
CA LEU A 216 -31.40 -2.15 42.40
C LEU A 216 -30.10 -1.60 42.98
N LYS A 217 -29.45 -2.40 43.82
CA LYS A 217 -28.09 -2.18 44.28
C LYS A 217 -27.32 -3.48 44.18
N ILE A 218 -26.27 -3.48 43.36
CA ILE A 218 -25.33 -4.60 43.21
C ILE A 218 -24.02 -4.17 43.84
N SER A 219 -23.42 -5.03 44.65
CA SER A 219 -22.15 -4.73 45.32
C SER A 219 -21.26 -5.96 45.38
N ASN A 220 -20.05 -5.80 44.88
CA ASN A 220 -19.00 -6.82 44.92
C ASN A 220 -17.91 -6.35 45.87
N TYR A 221 -17.35 -7.25 46.67
CA TYR A 221 -16.33 -6.94 47.67
C TYR A 221 -15.13 -7.88 47.54
N PHE A 222 -13.98 -7.45 48.04
CA PHE A 222 -12.77 -8.28 48.17
C PHE A 222 -12.38 -8.98 46.85
N GLU A 223 -12.22 -8.21 45.77
CA GLU A 223 -11.91 -8.74 44.43
C GLU A 223 -12.96 -9.75 43.91
N ASN A 224 -14.25 -9.41 44.06
CA ASN A 224 -15.41 -10.23 43.66
C ASN A 224 -15.54 -11.57 44.43
N ARG A 225 -14.96 -11.68 45.63
CA ARG A 225 -15.13 -12.88 46.47
C ARG A 225 -16.47 -12.91 47.19
N VAL A 226 -17.04 -11.74 47.47
CA VAL A 226 -18.36 -11.61 48.09
C VAL A 226 -19.22 -10.74 47.18
N GLU A 227 -20.42 -11.23 46.88
CA GLU A 227 -21.39 -10.54 46.04
C GLU A 227 -22.65 -10.30 46.86
N THR A 228 -23.26 -9.14 46.72
CA THR A 228 -24.58 -8.85 47.31
C THR A 228 -25.45 -8.13 46.29
N ALA A 229 -26.75 -8.39 46.33
CA ALA A 229 -27.73 -7.65 45.55
C ALA A 229 -28.97 -7.36 46.40
N LEU A 230 -29.53 -6.17 46.22
CA LEU A 230 -30.79 -5.73 46.79
C LEU A 230 -31.66 -5.18 45.67
N ASP A 231 -32.85 -5.73 45.50
CA ASP A 231 -33.85 -5.28 44.55
C ASP A 231 -35.12 -4.86 45.28
N LEU A 232 -35.58 -3.63 45.04
CA LEU A 232 -36.85 -3.10 45.51
C LEU A 232 -37.75 -2.93 44.30
N ASN A 233 -38.86 -3.68 44.24
CA ASN A 233 -39.78 -3.70 43.11
C ASN A 233 -41.13 -3.13 43.54
N PHE A 234 -41.43 -1.92 43.08
CA PHE A 234 -42.72 -1.27 43.26
C PHE A 234 -43.62 -1.67 42.10
N ARG A 235 -44.64 -2.50 42.38
CA ARG A 235 -45.59 -2.99 41.39
C ARG A 235 -46.80 -2.06 41.29
N ASP A 236 -47.46 -2.13 40.13
CA ASP A 236 -48.69 -1.39 39.82
C ASP A 236 -48.55 0.14 39.97
N LEU A 237 -47.41 0.66 39.50
CA LEU A 237 -47.13 2.08 39.50
C LEU A 237 -47.87 2.78 38.36
N LEU A 238 -48.62 3.85 38.66
CA LEU A 238 -49.39 4.64 37.68
C LEU A 238 -50.44 3.82 36.90
N VAL A 239 -51.04 2.79 37.53
CA VAL A 239 -52.13 2.01 36.93
C VAL A 239 -53.44 2.82 37.00
N ASN A 240 -54.19 2.86 35.90
CA ASN A 240 -55.52 3.47 35.90
C ASN A 240 -56.50 2.54 36.65
N PRO A 241 -57.29 3.01 37.63
CA PRO A 241 -58.31 2.18 38.30
C PRO A 241 -59.28 1.47 37.34
N ASP A 242 -59.48 2.01 36.14
CA ASP A 242 -60.28 1.37 35.08
C ASP A 242 -59.66 0.05 34.56
N GLU A 243 -58.37 -0.20 34.82
CA GLU A 243 -57.65 -1.44 34.47
C GLU A 243 -58.02 -2.60 35.39
N TYR A 244 -58.53 -2.33 36.60
CA TYR A 244 -59.04 -3.32 37.55
C TYR A 244 -60.57 -3.31 37.62
N LYS A 245 -61.25 -3.32 36.47
CA LYS A 245 -62.71 -3.44 36.43
C LYS A 245 -63.16 -4.89 36.42
N SER A 246 -64.04 -5.24 37.35
CA SER A 246 -64.86 -6.46 37.29
C SER A 246 -66.33 -6.06 37.23
N GLY A 247 -66.93 -6.15 36.04
CA GLY A 247 -68.26 -5.58 35.78
C GLY A 247 -68.25 -4.05 35.85
N GLU A 248 -69.20 -3.46 36.59
CA GLU A 248 -69.27 -2.00 36.82
C GLU A 248 -68.40 -1.52 38.01
N THR A 249 -67.81 -2.45 38.77
CA THR A 249 -67.01 -2.17 39.96
C THR A 249 -65.54 -1.95 39.58
N SER A 250 -64.98 -0.81 39.96
CA SER A 250 -63.54 -0.51 39.85
C SER A 250 -62.88 -0.72 41.21
N PHE A 251 -61.76 -1.44 41.25
CA PHE A 251 -60.98 -1.62 42.48
C PHE A 251 -59.88 -0.56 42.58
N ASP A 252 -59.63 -0.05 43.80
CA ASP A 252 -58.51 0.86 44.03
C ASP A 252 -57.19 0.09 43.90
N PRO A 253 -56.29 0.47 42.97
CA PRO A 253 -54.99 -0.18 42.86
C PRO A 253 -54.17 0.06 44.13
N LYS A 254 -53.64 -1.01 44.73
CA LYS A 254 -52.70 -0.93 45.85
C LYS A 254 -51.29 -1.15 45.32
N THR A 255 -50.41 -0.16 45.46
CA THR A 255 -48.98 -0.32 45.18
C THR A 255 -48.41 -1.39 46.12
N ASP A 256 -47.85 -2.46 45.54
CA ASP A 256 -47.19 -3.54 46.28
C ASP A 256 -45.66 -3.39 46.19
N LEU A 257 -44.96 -3.62 47.31
CA LEU A 257 -43.50 -3.55 47.39
C LEU A 257 -42.94 -4.95 47.66
N ASN A 258 -42.16 -5.45 46.71
CA ASN A 258 -41.40 -6.67 46.87
C ASN A 258 -39.92 -6.36 47.04
N VAL A 259 -39.28 -6.98 48.03
CA VAL A 259 -37.87 -6.79 48.36
C VAL A 259 -37.14 -8.12 48.18
N ASN A 260 -36.17 -8.17 47.27
CA ASN A 260 -35.30 -9.33 47.11
C ASN A 260 -33.89 -8.99 47.58
N TYR A 261 -33.31 -9.88 48.38
CA TYR A 261 -31.94 -9.75 48.86
C TYR A 261 -31.15 -11.02 48.59
N LYS A 262 -29.91 -10.85 48.12
CA LYS A 262 -28.99 -11.93 47.79
C LYS A 262 -27.62 -11.66 48.37
N ILE A 263 -26.98 -12.72 48.86
CA ILE A 263 -25.58 -12.75 49.26
C ILE A 263 -24.88 -13.98 48.67
N GLY A 264 -23.67 -13.79 48.16
CA GLY A 264 -22.88 -14.79 47.46
C GLY A 264 -21.44 -14.83 47.93
N LEU A 265 -20.85 -16.02 47.94
CA LEU A 265 -19.45 -16.28 48.23
C LEU A 265 -18.81 -17.04 47.07
N TRP A 266 -17.66 -16.55 46.58
CA TRP A 266 -16.84 -17.21 45.58
C TRP A 266 -15.60 -17.83 46.23
N LEU A 267 -15.68 -19.13 46.48
CA LEU A 267 -14.66 -19.92 47.15
C LEU A 267 -13.66 -20.49 46.13
N LEU A 268 -12.37 -20.41 46.47
CA LEU A 268 -11.26 -20.96 45.66
C LEU A 268 -11.25 -20.48 44.20
N LYS A 269 -11.90 -19.35 43.89
CA LYS A 269 -12.11 -18.84 42.52
C LYS A 269 -12.76 -19.85 41.57
N LEU A 270 -13.50 -20.81 42.12
CA LEU A 270 -14.13 -21.90 41.36
C LEU A 270 -15.57 -22.11 41.78
N ILE A 271 -15.82 -22.27 43.09
CA ILE A 271 -17.13 -22.64 43.61
C ILE A 271 -17.88 -21.39 44.06
N LYS A 272 -19.11 -21.22 43.60
CA LYS A 272 -20.00 -20.15 44.05
C LYS A 272 -21.13 -20.72 44.89
N ILE A 273 -21.37 -20.11 46.04
CA ILE A 273 -22.46 -20.44 46.95
C ILE A 273 -23.23 -19.15 47.22
N HIS A 274 -24.55 -19.21 47.11
CA HIS A 274 -25.42 -18.08 47.34
C HIS A 274 -26.59 -18.45 48.23
N MET A 275 -27.06 -17.45 48.95
CA MET A 275 -28.34 -17.45 49.65
C MET A 275 -29.11 -16.21 49.19
N HIS A 276 -30.40 -16.37 48.95
CA HIS A 276 -31.27 -15.25 48.65
C HIS A 276 -32.64 -15.43 49.29
N THR A 277 -33.37 -14.33 49.37
CA THR A 277 -34.70 -14.28 50.00
C THR A 277 -35.53 -13.18 49.36
N GLY A 278 -36.84 -13.38 49.31
CA GLY A 278 -37.81 -12.36 48.94
C GLY A 278 -38.81 -12.10 50.06
N LEU A 279 -39.13 -10.83 50.23
CA LEU A 279 -40.12 -10.32 51.15
C LEU A 279 -41.23 -9.62 50.34
N ASN A 280 -42.48 -9.84 50.74
CA ASN A 280 -43.66 -9.14 50.24
C ASN A 280 -44.36 -8.41 51.41
N ALA A 281 -45.54 -7.82 51.16
CA ALA A 281 -46.31 -7.12 52.20
C ALA A 281 -46.67 -8.01 53.41
N ASP A 282 -46.79 -9.32 53.23
CA ASP A 282 -47.18 -10.29 54.27
C ASP A 282 -45.98 -10.91 55.01
N GLY A 283 -44.75 -10.54 54.64
CA GLY A 283 -43.52 -10.97 55.30
C GLY A 283 -42.59 -11.76 54.38
N LEU A 284 -42.01 -12.84 54.89
CA LEU A 284 -41.13 -13.72 54.13
C LEU A 284 -41.94 -14.52 53.12
N ASP A 285 -41.66 -14.31 51.83
CA ASP A 285 -42.32 -15.00 50.71
C ASP A 285 -41.57 -16.29 50.38
N TYR A 286 -40.24 -16.20 50.26
CA TYR A 286 -39.37 -17.34 49.98
C TYR A 286 -37.94 -17.13 50.46
N TRP A 287 -37.21 -18.24 50.59
CA TRP A 287 -35.76 -18.24 50.66
C TRP A 287 -35.19 -19.34 49.78
N GLY A 288 -33.97 -19.14 49.30
CA GLY A 288 -33.32 -20.08 48.40
C GLY A 288 -31.82 -20.15 48.59
N LEU A 289 -31.27 -21.24 48.11
CA LEU A 289 -29.83 -21.49 48.02
C LEU A 289 -29.46 -21.79 46.58
N ALA A 290 -28.30 -21.30 46.15
CA ALA A 290 -27.73 -21.70 44.89
C ALA A 290 -26.27 -22.10 45.05
N MET A 291 -25.87 -23.14 44.33
CA MET A 291 -24.50 -23.60 44.27
C MET A 291 -24.11 -23.85 42.82
N GLY A 292 -22.85 -23.58 42.49
CA GLY A 292 -22.32 -23.93 41.20
C GLY A 292 -20.85 -23.60 41.05
N MET A 293 -20.40 -23.57 39.80
CA MET A 293 -18.99 -23.44 39.47
C MET A 293 -18.81 -22.39 38.38
N ASN A 294 -17.81 -21.52 38.54
CA ASN A 294 -17.26 -20.69 37.48
C ASN A 294 -15.86 -21.23 37.16
N VAL A 295 -15.61 -21.67 35.92
CA VAL A 295 -14.35 -22.31 35.53
C VAL A 295 -13.62 -21.50 34.44
N PRO A 296 -13.01 -20.34 34.77
CA PRO A 296 -12.37 -19.50 33.77
C PRO A 296 -11.25 -20.20 32.97
N GLY A 297 -10.58 -21.18 33.57
CA GLY A 297 -9.49 -21.94 32.93
C GLY A 297 -9.92 -22.72 31.68
N ILE A 298 -11.19 -23.09 31.55
CA ILE A 298 -11.71 -23.81 30.37
C ILE A 298 -12.01 -22.86 29.21
N ASN A 299 -12.19 -21.56 29.48
CA ASN A 299 -12.55 -20.54 28.51
C ASN A 299 -11.46 -19.45 28.40
N ASN A 300 -10.20 -19.86 28.37
CA ASN A 300 -9.03 -18.97 28.21
C ASN A 300 -8.99 -17.80 29.20
N GLY A 301 -9.35 -18.05 30.46
CA GLY A 301 -9.38 -17.05 31.53
C GLY A 301 -10.66 -16.21 31.58
N ARG A 302 -11.68 -16.53 30.78
CA ARG A 302 -12.99 -15.83 30.76
C ARG A 302 -14.04 -16.64 31.52
N ASP A 303 -15.05 -15.97 32.08
CA ASP A 303 -16.12 -16.66 32.82
C ASP A 303 -16.82 -17.74 31.99
N PHE A 304 -17.01 -18.88 32.64
CA PHE A 304 -17.88 -19.97 32.21
C PHE A 304 -18.53 -20.53 33.47
N GLU A 305 -19.78 -20.16 33.69
CA GLU A 305 -20.50 -20.34 34.94
C GLU A 305 -21.73 -21.21 34.73
N VAL A 306 -21.90 -22.18 35.62
CA VAL A 306 -23.09 -23.01 35.73
C VAL A 306 -23.52 -23.00 37.19
N LEU A 307 -24.78 -22.65 37.45
CA LEU A 307 -25.37 -22.61 38.79
C LEU A 307 -26.65 -23.42 38.81
N TYR A 308 -26.92 -24.03 39.96
CA TYR A 308 -28.21 -24.62 40.29
C TYR A 308 -28.78 -23.93 41.53
N GLN A 309 -30.03 -23.52 41.44
CA GLN A 309 -30.80 -22.87 42.48
C GLN A 309 -31.94 -23.76 42.95
N TYR A 310 -32.21 -23.70 44.25
CA TYR A 310 -33.39 -24.25 44.90
C TYR A 310 -34.05 -23.15 45.75
N ASP A 311 -35.33 -22.88 45.48
CA ASP A 311 -36.16 -21.92 46.21
C ASP A 311 -37.29 -22.64 46.92
N MET A 312 -37.47 -22.33 48.20
CA MET A 312 -38.56 -22.83 49.02
C MET A 312 -39.49 -21.70 49.45
N MET A 313 -40.79 -21.92 49.24
CA MET A 313 -41.85 -21.02 49.68
C MET A 313 -42.10 -21.15 51.18
N THR A 314 -42.43 -20.05 51.84
CA THR A 314 -42.68 -20.02 53.29
C THR A 314 -44.16 -19.91 53.66
N GLN A 315 -45.01 -19.55 52.71
CA GLN A 315 -46.46 -19.49 52.91
C GLN A 315 -47.10 -20.85 52.62
N ALA A 316 -47.98 -21.32 53.52
CA ALA A 316 -48.56 -22.66 53.47
C ALA A 316 -49.45 -22.93 52.23
N ASP A 317 -50.02 -21.86 51.65
CA ASP A 317 -50.94 -21.93 50.52
C ASP A 317 -50.21 -21.78 49.16
N ASN A 318 -48.87 -21.68 49.16
CA ASN A 318 -48.07 -21.41 47.97
C ASN A 318 -47.05 -22.53 47.71
N ASP A 319 -47.38 -23.48 46.84
CA ASP A 319 -46.53 -24.64 46.49
C ASP A 319 -45.52 -24.34 45.35
N ALA A 320 -45.24 -23.07 45.05
CA ALA A 320 -44.33 -22.67 43.97
C ALA A 320 -42.84 -22.82 44.32
N THR A 321 -42.47 -23.87 45.06
CA THR A 321 -41.07 -24.26 45.31
C THR A 321 -40.43 -24.61 43.96
N GLY A 322 -39.26 -24.04 43.69
CA GLY A 322 -38.72 -23.96 42.34
C GLY A 322 -37.26 -24.34 42.24
N HIS A 323 -36.91 -24.93 41.10
CA HIS A 323 -35.53 -25.24 40.73
C HIS A 323 -35.15 -24.39 39.52
N THR A 324 -33.94 -23.86 39.48
CA THR A 324 -33.43 -23.18 38.28
C THR A 324 -32.01 -23.61 37.96
N VAL A 325 -31.76 -23.91 36.69
CA VAL A 325 -30.40 -24.09 36.17
C VAL A 325 -30.01 -22.86 35.36
N TYR A 326 -28.81 -22.36 35.63
CA TYR A 326 -28.23 -21.20 34.95
C TYR A 326 -26.99 -21.57 34.17
N GLY A 327 -26.79 -20.90 33.05
CA GLY A 327 -25.55 -20.88 32.30
C GLY A 327 -25.16 -19.46 31.92
N ARG A 328 -23.91 -19.07 32.16
CA ARG A 328 -23.35 -17.78 31.70
C ARG A 328 -21.95 -17.98 31.15
N PHE A 329 -21.65 -17.37 30.01
CA PHE A 329 -20.33 -17.51 29.39
C PHE A 329 -19.92 -16.25 28.63
N ASN A 330 -18.62 -15.95 28.66
CA ASN A 330 -18.03 -14.80 27.97
C ASN A 330 -17.20 -15.25 26.76
N ILE A 331 -17.38 -14.63 25.61
CA ILE A 331 -16.70 -14.95 24.36
C ILE A 331 -16.04 -13.70 23.78
N GLY A 332 -14.91 -13.91 23.11
CA GLY A 332 -14.24 -12.86 22.35
C GLY A 332 -13.39 -11.94 23.21
N LYS A 333 -13.00 -10.81 22.62
CA LYS A 333 -12.03 -9.89 23.21
C LYS A 333 -12.70 -8.92 24.17
N HIS A 334 -11.93 -8.42 25.12
CA HIS A 334 -12.39 -7.35 26.00
C HIS A 334 -12.72 -6.10 25.17
N ARG A 335 -13.72 -5.32 25.56
CA ARG A 335 -14.14 -4.14 24.78
C ARG A 335 -13.04 -3.10 24.58
N GLU A 336 -12.17 -2.92 25.58
CA GLU A 336 -11.02 -2.01 25.48
C GLU A 336 -10.01 -2.51 24.44
N GLU A 337 -9.82 -3.82 24.33
CA GLU A 337 -8.96 -4.44 23.31
C GLU A 337 -9.55 -4.27 21.90
N ILE A 338 -10.88 -4.46 21.76
CA ILE A 338 -11.59 -4.22 20.50
C ILE A 338 -11.42 -2.77 20.06
N TRP A 339 -11.59 -1.83 21.00
CA TRP A 339 -11.43 -0.41 20.75
C TRP A 339 -9.99 -0.03 20.41
N ALA A 340 -9.00 -0.52 21.16
CA ALA A 340 -7.58 -0.29 20.90
C ALA A 340 -7.18 -0.79 19.49
N ARG A 341 -7.64 -1.99 19.10
CA ARG A 341 -7.43 -2.53 17.75
C ARG A 341 -8.15 -1.70 16.68
N LYS A 342 -9.36 -1.22 16.94
CA LYS A 342 -10.11 -0.34 16.03
C LYS A 342 -9.39 0.99 15.85
N MET A 343 -8.86 1.58 16.93
CA MET A 343 -8.04 2.80 16.88
C MET A 343 -6.72 2.56 16.13
N ALA A 344 -6.04 1.44 16.36
CA ALA A 344 -4.85 1.06 15.59
C ALA A 344 -5.16 0.87 14.09
N ARG A 345 -6.34 0.34 13.75
CA ARG A 345 -6.82 0.24 12.36
C ARG A 345 -7.27 1.58 11.75
N MET A 346 -7.83 2.49 12.53
CA MET A 346 -8.16 3.84 12.02
C MET A 346 -6.88 4.68 11.86
N ALA A 347 -5.86 4.46 12.69
CA ALA A 347 -4.49 4.89 12.39
C ALA A 347 -3.90 4.17 11.16
N SER A 348 -4.44 3.01 10.76
CA SER A 348 -4.11 2.27 9.53
C SER A 348 -4.78 2.77 8.24
N LEU A 349 -5.30 4.01 8.20
CA LEU A 349 -5.43 4.77 6.93
C LEU A 349 -4.05 4.99 6.26
N SER A 350 -2.96 4.77 7.01
CA SER A 350 -1.55 4.88 6.64
C SER A 350 -1.06 4.12 5.38
N PRO A 351 -1.33 2.82 5.11
CA PRO A 351 -0.60 2.07 4.08
C PRO A 351 -0.92 2.48 2.64
N ASN A 352 -2.18 2.79 2.35
CA ASN A 352 -2.57 3.21 1.00
C ASN A 352 -2.09 4.64 0.71
N ASP A 353 -2.16 5.54 1.70
CA ASP A 353 -1.61 6.89 1.60
C ASP A 353 -0.07 6.88 1.52
N LEU A 354 0.59 6.03 2.29
CA LEU A 354 2.03 5.79 2.21
C LEU A 354 2.42 5.22 0.83
N TYR A 355 1.65 4.27 0.29
CA TYR A 355 1.89 3.72 -1.04
C TYR A 355 1.75 4.80 -2.11
N ASN A 356 0.69 5.60 -2.06
CA ASN A 356 0.47 6.71 -3.00
C ASN A 356 1.57 7.78 -2.86
N LYS A 357 2.01 8.08 -1.64
CA LYS A 357 3.12 9.00 -1.38
C LYS A 357 4.46 8.46 -1.91
N ALA A 358 4.76 7.19 -1.66
CA ALA A 358 5.96 6.52 -2.15
C ALA A 358 5.97 6.49 -3.69
N ARG A 359 4.83 6.17 -4.31
CA ARG A 359 4.64 6.24 -5.75
C ARG A 359 4.84 7.64 -6.32
N LYS A 360 4.29 8.67 -5.67
CA LYS A 360 4.50 10.05 -6.09
C LYS A 360 5.98 10.44 -6.03
N LEU A 361 6.67 10.07 -4.96
CA LEU A 361 8.12 10.32 -4.84
C LEU A 361 8.91 9.57 -5.92
N TYR A 362 8.50 8.35 -6.26
CA TYR A 362 9.08 7.58 -7.35
C TYR A 362 8.87 8.27 -8.71
N GLU A 363 7.66 8.75 -8.99
CA GLU A 363 7.33 9.51 -10.21
C GLU A 363 8.06 10.87 -10.27
N ASP A 364 8.32 11.50 -9.12
CA ASP A 364 9.13 12.71 -8.98
C ASP A 364 10.67 12.43 -9.05
N GLU A 365 11.08 11.20 -9.39
CA GLU A 365 12.47 10.72 -9.46
C GLU A 365 13.25 10.78 -8.13
N LYS A 366 12.55 10.91 -6.99
CA LYS A 366 13.13 10.91 -5.64
C LYS A 366 13.26 9.50 -5.10
N TYR A 367 14.06 8.69 -5.78
CA TYR A 367 14.18 7.25 -5.54
C TYR A 367 14.68 6.89 -4.13
N TRP A 368 15.52 7.73 -3.52
CA TRP A 368 16.00 7.51 -2.15
C TRP A 368 14.85 7.54 -1.14
N ASP A 369 14.06 8.61 -1.13
CA ASP A 369 12.93 8.76 -0.21
C ASP A 369 11.83 7.73 -0.50
N ALA A 370 11.57 7.47 -1.79
CA ALA A 370 10.63 6.44 -2.22
C ALA A 370 11.03 5.05 -1.72
N PHE A 371 12.31 4.68 -1.83
CA PHE A 371 12.84 3.40 -1.33
C PHE A 371 12.58 3.21 0.16
N PHE A 372 12.81 4.24 0.99
CA PHE A 372 12.57 4.14 2.43
C PHE A 372 11.08 4.04 2.77
N LEU A 373 10.20 4.72 2.04
CA LEU A 373 8.75 4.56 2.24
C LEU A 373 8.24 3.18 1.80
N PHE A 374 8.70 2.66 0.66
CA PHE A 374 8.35 1.30 0.24
C PHE A 374 8.92 0.24 1.19
N SER A 375 10.13 0.44 1.71
CA SER A 375 10.72 -0.45 2.74
C SER A 375 9.93 -0.43 4.04
N ARG A 376 9.49 0.75 4.47
CA ARG A 376 8.57 0.88 5.60
C ARG A 376 7.27 0.12 5.37
N LEU A 377 6.66 0.26 4.19
CA LEU A 377 5.46 -0.50 3.81
C LEU A 377 5.69 -2.01 3.89
N SER A 378 6.82 -2.47 3.36
CA SER A 378 7.18 -3.89 3.36
C SER A 378 7.38 -4.46 4.77
N THR A 379 7.96 -3.68 5.68
CA THR A 379 8.30 -4.13 7.03
C THR A 379 7.12 -3.99 8.00
N GLU A 380 6.42 -2.85 7.99
CA GLU A 380 5.33 -2.54 8.92
C GLU A 380 3.99 -3.15 8.46
N PHE A 381 3.79 -3.36 7.15
CA PHE A 381 2.52 -3.82 6.57
C PHE A 381 2.70 -4.98 5.57
N PRO A 382 3.25 -6.13 5.98
CA PRO A 382 3.51 -7.27 5.08
C PRO A 382 2.23 -7.85 4.44
N ASP A 383 1.06 -7.69 5.07
CA ASP A 383 -0.23 -8.14 4.55
C ASP A 383 -0.91 -7.12 3.61
N PHE A 384 -0.21 -6.04 3.21
CA PHE A 384 -0.77 -5.03 2.31
C PHE A 384 -1.11 -5.63 0.94
N PHE A 385 -2.31 -5.36 0.41
CA PHE A 385 -2.80 -6.04 -0.80
C PHE A 385 -1.98 -5.77 -2.08
N LYS A 386 -1.12 -4.74 -2.09
CA LYS A 386 -0.15 -4.46 -3.17
C LYS A 386 1.31 -4.68 -2.73
N ILE A 387 1.56 -5.58 -1.79
CA ILE A 387 2.90 -5.85 -1.25
C ILE A 387 3.86 -6.34 -2.35
N ASP A 388 3.34 -7.06 -3.34
CA ASP A 388 4.06 -7.48 -4.54
C ASP A 388 4.60 -6.29 -5.35
N TRP A 389 3.76 -5.29 -5.60
CA TRP A 389 4.15 -4.04 -6.25
C TRP A 389 5.04 -3.17 -5.37
N VAL A 390 4.85 -3.16 -4.05
CA VAL A 390 5.76 -2.47 -3.12
C VAL A 390 7.16 -3.03 -3.26
N GLU A 391 7.34 -4.35 -3.21
CA GLU A 391 8.65 -4.99 -3.34
C GLU A 391 9.25 -4.75 -4.73
N HIS A 392 8.46 -4.83 -5.81
CA HIS A 392 8.92 -4.41 -7.14
C HIS A 392 9.46 -2.98 -7.16
N TYR A 393 8.73 -2.01 -6.60
CA TYR A 393 9.18 -0.62 -6.57
C TYR A 393 10.40 -0.41 -5.67
N ARG A 394 10.59 -1.21 -4.60
CA ARG A 394 11.85 -1.21 -3.83
C ARG A 394 13.03 -1.59 -4.71
N GLY A 395 12.91 -2.71 -5.44
CA GLY A 395 13.92 -3.15 -6.41
C GLY A 395 14.20 -2.09 -7.48
N SER A 396 13.15 -1.44 -7.99
CA SER A 396 13.30 -0.37 -8.99
C SER A 396 13.96 0.89 -8.46
N CYS A 397 13.66 1.32 -7.23
CA CYS A 397 14.40 2.42 -6.61
C CYS A 397 15.89 2.08 -6.49
N LEU A 398 16.23 0.85 -6.07
CA LEU A 398 17.64 0.43 -5.96
C LEU A 398 18.33 0.41 -7.33
N GLU A 399 17.62 -0.01 -8.38
CA GLU A 399 18.11 0.04 -9.77
C GLU A 399 18.41 1.49 -10.21
N GLU A 400 17.50 2.43 -9.96
CA GLU A 400 17.66 3.84 -10.32
C GLU A 400 18.74 4.54 -9.48
N LEU A 401 18.93 4.10 -8.24
CA LEU A 401 20.06 4.49 -7.40
C LEU A 401 21.39 3.82 -7.80
N ASP A 402 21.40 2.96 -8.83
CA ASP A 402 22.55 2.20 -9.34
C ASP A 402 23.16 1.24 -8.28
N MET A 403 22.35 0.81 -7.31
CA MET A 403 22.66 -0.19 -6.27
C MET A 403 22.40 -1.61 -6.79
N ARG A 404 23.20 -2.02 -7.78
CA ARG A 404 22.93 -3.20 -8.64
C ARG A 404 22.73 -4.52 -7.88
N GLU A 405 23.62 -4.86 -6.96
CA GLU A 405 23.51 -6.15 -6.26
C GLU A 405 22.30 -6.19 -5.33
N ALA A 406 21.95 -5.07 -4.69
CA ALA A 406 20.76 -4.96 -3.86
C ALA A 406 19.48 -5.06 -4.72
N ALA A 407 19.46 -4.39 -5.87
CA ALA A 407 18.35 -4.47 -6.83
C ALA A 407 18.12 -5.91 -7.33
N ILE A 408 19.19 -6.63 -7.70
CA ILE A 408 19.12 -8.04 -8.12
C ILE A 408 18.50 -8.91 -7.03
N LYS A 409 19.05 -8.85 -5.80
CA LYS A 409 18.53 -9.61 -4.65
C LYS A 409 17.05 -9.31 -4.40
N ASN A 410 16.65 -8.05 -4.53
CA ASN A 410 15.26 -7.64 -4.35
C ASN A 410 14.33 -8.19 -5.44
N TYR A 411 14.69 -8.05 -6.72
CA TYR A 411 13.90 -8.59 -7.83
C TYR A 411 13.76 -10.12 -7.78
N GLU A 412 14.83 -10.83 -7.41
CA GLU A 412 14.80 -12.29 -7.19
C GLU A 412 13.86 -12.67 -6.03
N LYS A 413 13.82 -11.85 -4.97
CA LYS A 413 12.86 -12.01 -3.87
C LYS A 413 11.42 -11.83 -4.36
N VAL A 414 11.14 -10.83 -5.21
CA VAL A 414 9.80 -10.64 -5.79
C VAL A 414 9.38 -11.87 -6.59
N LYS A 415 10.27 -12.37 -7.46
CA LYS A 415 10.01 -13.55 -8.29
C LYS A 415 9.73 -14.81 -7.47
N SER A 416 10.50 -15.03 -6.39
CA SER A 416 10.33 -16.20 -5.52
C SER A 416 9.11 -16.08 -4.58
N SER A 417 8.80 -14.88 -4.08
CA SER A 417 7.72 -14.65 -3.12
C SER A 417 6.35 -14.48 -3.79
N PHE A 418 6.31 -13.95 -5.02
CA PHE A 418 5.08 -13.60 -5.73
C PHE A 418 5.05 -14.13 -7.18
N PRO A 419 5.30 -15.43 -7.44
CA PRO A 419 5.51 -15.95 -8.80
C PRO A 419 4.33 -15.77 -9.77
N LEU A 420 3.11 -15.58 -9.25
CA LEU A 420 1.89 -15.37 -10.04
C LEU A 420 1.43 -13.90 -10.10
N SER A 421 2.18 -12.97 -9.49
CA SER A 421 1.82 -11.55 -9.49
C SER A 421 2.09 -10.87 -10.84
N SER A 422 1.26 -9.88 -11.19
CA SER A 422 1.50 -8.95 -12.29
C SER A 422 2.79 -8.11 -12.13
N ALA A 423 3.33 -8.00 -10.92
CA ALA A 423 4.59 -7.31 -10.65
C ALA A 423 5.81 -8.14 -11.10
N THR A 424 5.69 -9.47 -11.19
CA THR A 424 6.81 -10.37 -11.49
C THR A 424 7.43 -10.11 -12.86
N PRO A 425 6.67 -9.98 -13.98
CA PRO A 425 7.25 -9.61 -15.26
C PRO A 425 7.94 -8.22 -15.25
N HIS A 426 7.47 -7.29 -14.43
CA HIS A 426 8.13 -5.98 -14.28
C HIS A 426 9.48 -6.11 -13.57
N SER A 427 9.54 -6.95 -12.53
CA SER A 427 10.78 -7.29 -11.82
C SER A 427 11.75 -8.10 -12.69
N ASP A 428 11.25 -9.01 -13.53
CA ASP A 428 12.09 -9.74 -14.49
C ASP A 428 12.75 -8.78 -15.50
N LEU A 429 12.02 -7.75 -15.97
CA LEU A 429 12.58 -6.72 -16.84
C LEU A 429 13.61 -5.86 -16.10
N GLY A 430 13.34 -5.47 -14.84
CA GLY A 430 14.32 -4.75 -14.02
C GLY A 430 15.59 -5.55 -13.77
N LEU A 431 15.45 -6.84 -13.46
CA LEU A 431 16.57 -7.76 -13.31
C LEU A 431 17.36 -7.87 -14.63
N MET A 432 16.68 -8.00 -15.77
CA MET A 432 17.32 -8.03 -17.09
C MET A 432 18.13 -6.76 -17.37
N ARG A 433 17.62 -5.56 -17.03
CA ARG A 433 18.35 -4.29 -17.19
C ARG A 433 19.60 -4.23 -16.32
N VAL A 434 19.49 -4.58 -15.04
CA VAL A 434 20.62 -4.53 -14.09
C VAL A 434 21.72 -5.51 -14.51
N VAL A 435 21.34 -6.73 -14.89
CA VAL A 435 22.26 -7.78 -15.34
C VAL A 435 22.91 -7.40 -16.68
N TYR A 436 22.15 -6.81 -17.62
CA TYR A 436 22.72 -6.26 -18.86
C TYR A 436 23.80 -5.21 -18.58
N ARG A 437 23.57 -4.28 -17.64
CA ARG A 437 24.58 -3.29 -17.20
C ARG A 437 25.81 -3.91 -16.54
N LYS A 438 25.73 -5.14 -16.02
CA LYS A 438 26.87 -5.91 -15.49
C LYS A 438 27.61 -6.70 -16.58
N GLY A 439 27.06 -6.80 -17.79
CA GLY A 439 27.64 -7.59 -18.89
C GLY A 439 27.39 -9.10 -18.79
N ASP A 440 26.51 -9.55 -17.89
CA ASP A 440 26.15 -10.98 -17.78
C ASP A 440 25.06 -11.35 -18.79
N PHE A 441 25.46 -11.50 -20.05
CA PHE A 441 24.50 -11.75 -21.12
C PHE A 441 23.83 -13.13 -21.08
N ASN A 442 24.41 -14.09 -20.34
CA ASN A 442 23.79 -15.40 -20.16
C ASN A 442 22.51 -15.26 -19.34
N THR A 443 22.59 -14.52 -18.23
CA THR A 443 21.43 -14.23 -17.39
C THR A 443 20.44 -13.31 -18.11
N VAL A 444 20.90 -12.37 -18.95
CA VAL A 444 20.02 -11.58 -19.85
C VAL A 444 19.19 -12.50 -20.75
N ALA A 445 19.82 -13.49 -21.40
CA ALA A 445 19.10 -14.44 -22.25
C ALA A 445 18.08 -15.29 -21.47
N SER A 446 18.42 -15.68 -20.23
CA SER A 446 17.51 -16.39 -19.34
C SER A 446 16.26 -15.54 -19.02
N GLN A 447 16.44 -14.27 -18.62
CA GLN A 447 15.31 -13.39 -18.34
C GLN A 447 14.50 -13.03 -19.58
N PHE A 448 15.14 -12.95 -20.75
CA PHE A 448 14.43 -12.76 -22.02
C PHE A 448 13.45 -13.91 -22.30
N ASN A 449 13.83 -15.16 -22.00
CA ASN A 449 12.94 -16.30 -22.15
C ASN A 449 11.73 -16.23 -21.21
N GLU A 450 11.94 -15.76 -19.98
CA GLU A 450 10.88 -15.54 -19.00
C GLU A 450 9.91 -14.44 -19.48
N LEU A 451 10.46 -13.32 -19.97
CA LEU A 451 9.70 -12.20 -20.50
C LEU A 451 9.00 -12.52 -21.83
N SER A 452 9.45 -13.55 -22.56
CA SER A 452 8.84 -13.97 -23.83
C SER A 452 7.61 -14.86 -23.67
N LYS A 453 7.24 -15.22 -22.43
CA LYS A 453 6.07 -16.07 -22.16
C LYS A 453 4.75 -15.39 -22.52
N PRO A 454 3.70 -16.15 -22.92
CA PRO A 454 2.44 -15.59 -23.41
C PRO A 454 1.65 -14.72 -22.41
N ASN A 455 1.92 -14.85 -21.11
CA ASN A 455 1.26 -14.11 -20.04
C ASN A 455 1.92 -12.75 -19.73
N VAL A 456 3.01 -12.39 -20.42
CA VAL A 456 3.72 -11.12 -20.23
C VAL A 456 3.15 -10.07 -21.18
N PRO A 457 2.82 -8.85 -20.69
CA PRO A 457 2.35 -7.75 -21.53
C PRO A 457 3.31 -7.41 -22.69
N ASP A 458 2.76 -7.12 -23.87
CA ASP A 458 3.54 -6.85 -25.08
C ASP A 458 4.55 -5.71 -24.91
N SER A 459 4.20 -4.64 -24.19
CA SER A 459 5.15 -3.56 -23.92
C SER A 459 6.39 -4.04 -23.17
N LEU A 460 6.26 -4.94 -22.19
CA LEU A 460 7.43 -5.49 -21.49
C LEU A 460 8.24 -6.42 -22.41
N ARG A 461 7.57 -7.18 -23.27
CA ARG A 461 8.21 -8.02 -24.28
C ARG A 461 9.09 -7.19 -25.22
N TYR A 462 8.61 -6.02 -25.66
CA TYR A 462 9.38 -5.13 -26.53
C TYR A 462 10.59 -4.50 -25.84
N HIS A 463 10.47 -4.07 -24.58
CA HIS A 463 11.63 -3.65 -23.79
C HIS A 463 12.67 -4.77 -23.65
N ALA A 464 12.21 -6.00 -23.39
CA ALA A 464 13.08 -7.16 -23.31
C ALA A 464 13.77 -7.45 -24.65
N MET A 465 13.04 -7.33 -25.78
CA MET A 465 13.61 -7.48 -27.13
C MET A 465 14.68 -6.43 -27.41
N TYR A 466 14.47 -5.18 -26.98
CA TYR A 466 15.47 -4.13 -27.14
C TYR A 466 16.76 -4.46 -26.39
N LEU A 467 16.66 -4.85 -25.12
CA LEU A 467 17.81 -5.26 -24.31
C LEU A 467 18.51 -6.50 -24.88
N MET A 468 17.74 -7.47 -25.37
CA MET A 468 18.31 -8.67 -25.99
C MET A 468 18.99 -8.35 -27.32
N GLY A 469 18.42 -7.46 -28.13
CA GLY A 469 19.04 -6.97 -29.36
C GLY A 469 20.37 -6.28 -29.10
N GLN A 470 20.44 -5.46 -28.04
CA GLN A 470 21.69 -4.85 -27.61
C GLN A 470 22.71 -5.88 -27.10
N ALA A 471 22.29 -6.87 -26.32
CA ALA A 471 23.15 -7.95 -25.87
C ALA A 471 23.70 -8.75 -27.05
N TYR A 472 22.89 -9.02 -28.08
CA TYR A 472 23.34 -9.67 -29.31
C TYR A 472 24.34 -8.81 -30.09
N LEU A 473 24.17 -7.49 -30.16
CA LEU A 473 25.16 -6.59 -30.74
C LEU A 473 26.51 -6.69 -30.00
N GLN A 474 26.50 -6.67 -28.67
CA GLN A 474 27.73 -6.78 -27.88
C GLN A 474 28.42 -8.15 -28.02
N GLN A 475 27.67 -9.21 -28.35
CA GLN A 475 28.18 -10.54 -28.66
C GLN A 475 28.57 -10.73 -30.14
N ASN A 476 28.51 -9.67 -30.97
CA ASN A 476 28.71 -9.74 -32.43
C ASN A 476 27.76 -10.73 -33.13
N ASN A 477 26.52 -10.88 -32.64
CA ASN A 477 25.49 -11.70 -33.27
C ASN A 477 24.47 -10.81 -34.01
N GLN A 478 24.87 -10.28 -35.16
CA GLN A 478 24.09 -9.27 -35.88
C GLN A 478 22.73 -9.80 -36.35
N ALA A 479 22.66 -11.05 -36.84
CA ALA A 479 21.43 -11.64 -37.35
C ALA A 479 20.32 -11.69 -36.28
N LYS A 480 20.67 -12.10 -35.05
CA LYS A 480 19.70 -12.14 -33.95
C LYS A 480 19.37 -10.74 -33.42
N ALA A 481 20.32 -9.80 -33.45
CA ALA A 481 20.06 -8.41 -33.09
C ALA A 481 19.04 -7.78 -34.04
N ILE A 482 19.20 -7.99 -35.35
CA ILE A 482 18.26 -7.56 -36.40
C ILE A 482 16.84 -8.09 -36.13
N ASP A 483 16.70 -9.40 -35.91
CA ASP A 483 15.39 -10.00 -35.62
C ASP A 483 14.74 -9.39 -34.36
N ALA A 484 15.51 -9.23 -33.27
CA ALA A 484 15.01 -8.66 -32.03
C ALA A 484 14.54 -7.21 -32.19
N PHE A 485 15.34 -6.34 -32.83
CA PHE A 485 14.98 -4.94 -33.02
C PHE A 485 13.82 -4.75 -34.02
N SER A 486 13.75 -5.56 -35.07
CA SER A 486 12.70 -5.45 -36.10
C SER A 486 11.27 -5.66 -35.58
N ARG A 487 11.13 -6.31 -34.42
CA ARG A 487 9.84 -6.64 -33.79
C ARG A 487 9.29 -5.53 -32.90
N ILE A 488 10.06 -4.47 -32.66
CA ILE A 488 9.64 -3.35 -31.80
C ILE A 488 8.80 -2.39 -32.66
N PRO A 489 7.51 -2.17 -32.31
CA PRO A 489 6.61 -1.36 -33.12
C PRO A 489 6.86 0.14 -32.95
N ASP A 490 6.48 0.92 -33.97
CA ASP A 490 6.42 2.38 -33.88
C ASP A 490 5.46 2.81 -32.75
N GLY A 491 5.79 3.90 -32.06
CA GLY A 491 5.12 4.38 -30.86
C GLY A 491 5.58 3.74 -29.55
N HIS A 492 6.40 2.68 -29.57
CA HIS A 492 7.04 2.15 -28.35
C HIS A 492 8.20 3.07 -27.90
N PRO A 493 8.43 3.30 -26.58
CA PRO A 493 9.52 4.15 -26.10
C PRO A 493 10.91 3.76 -26.60
N ASP A 494 11.16 2.45 -26.75
CA ASP A 494 12.44 1.94 -27.26
C ASP A 494 12.57 2.00 -28.79
N TYR A 495 11.55 2.42 -29.55
CA TYR A 495 11.53 2.30 -31.01
C TYR A 495 12.69 3.04 -31.69
N VAL A 496 12.93 4.30 -31.34
CA VAL A 496 14.03 5.12 -31.91
C VAL A 496 15.38 4.47 -31.64
N PHE A 497 15.59 3.99 -30.41
CA PHE A 497 16.80 3.31 -30.01
C PHE A 497 16.99 1.97 -30.72
N ALA A 498 15.90 1.22 -30.90
CA ALA A 498 15.88 -0.04 -31.62
C ALA A 498 16.17 0.14 -33.11
N GLN A 499 15.59 1.14 -33.78
CA GLN A 499 15.86 1.42 -35.20
C GLN A 499 17.32 1.80 -35.42
N HIS A 500 17.90 2.64 -34.54
CA HIS A 500 19.33 2.93 -34.62
C HIS A 500 20.19 1.68 -34.41
N GLY A 501 19.90 0.88 -33.38
CA GLY A 501 20.59 -0.39 -33.12
C GLY A 501 20.45 -1.39 -34.26
N PHE A 502 19.28 -1.42 -34.90
CA PHE A 502 19.00 -2.23 -36.08
C PHE A 502 19.86 -1.81 -37.26
N ALA A 503 19.94 -0.51 -37.57
CA ALA A 503 20.80 0.00 -38.62
C ALA A 503 22.29 -0.33 -38.36
N VAL A 504 22.75 -0.21 -37.12
CA VAL A 504 24.12 -0.61 -36.73
C VAL A 504 24.34 -2.10 -36.96
N ALA A 505 23.40 -2.96 -36.57
CA ALA A 505 23.49 -4.41 -36.79
C ALA A 505 23.54 -4.75 -38.28
N GLN A 506 22.70 -4.10 -39.10
CA GLN A 506 22.69 -4.27 -40.55
C GLN A 506 24.04 -3.87 -41.17
N ALA A 507 24.57 -2.70 -40.80
CA ALA A 507 25.86 -2.22 -41.28
C ALA A 507 27.00 -3.18 -40.91
N GLN A 508 27.02 -3.67 -39.66
CA GLN A 508 28.03 -4.65 -39.21
C GLN A 508 27.89 -6.02 -39.89
N SER A 509 26.67 -6.40 -40.29
CA SER A 509 26.42 -7.65 -41.03
C SER A 509 26.78 -7.59 -42.51
N GLY A 510 27.13 -6.39 -43.02
CA GLY A 510 27.36 -6.17 -44.45
C GLY A 510 26.08 -6.17 -45.28
N ALA A 511 24.94 -5.80 -44.69
CA ALA A 511 23.68 -5.64 -45.43
C ALA A 511 23.78 -4.51 -46.46
N GLU A 512 22.95 -4.58 -47.50
CA GLU A 512 22.83 -3.53 -48.51
C GLU A 512 22.59 -2.16 -47.86
N LEU A 513 23.35 -1.16 -48.31
CA LEU A 513 23.35 0.17 -47.71
C LEU A 513 21.97 0.86 -47.80
N SER A 514 21.19 0.53 -48.83
CA SER A 514 19.80 0.96 -48.98
C SER A 514 18.90 0.52 -47.82
N ASN A 515 19.10 -0.69 -47.28
CA ASN A 515 18.36 -1.17 -46.12
C ASN A 515 18.77 -0.43 -44.84
N VAL A 516 20.06 -0.15 -44.68
CA VAL A 516 20.60 0.61 -43.55
C VAL A 516 20.02 2.03 -43.55
N VAL A 517 20.05 2.69 -44.72
CA VAL A 517 19.49 4.03 -44.91
C VAL A 517 17.99 4.04 -44.61
N ALA A 518 17.21 3.09 -45.14
CA ALA A 518 15.77 3.02 -44.87
C ALA A 518 15.46 2.87 -43.36
N THR A 519 16.25 2.07 -42.64
CA THR A 519 16.10 1.88 -41.19
C THR A 519 16.46 3.15 -40.41
N LEU A 520 17.52 3.86 -40.84
CA LEU A 520 17.88 5.15 -40.25
C LEU A 520 16.86 6.24 -40.57
N GLU A 521 16.25 6.24 -41.76
CA GLU A 521 15.17 7.14 -42.14
C GLU A 521 13.93 6.92 -41.26
N ASN A 522 13.58 5.67 -40.94
CA ASN A 522 12.55 5.37 -39.94
C ASN A 522 12.89 5.97 -38.56
N CYS A 523 14.15 5.85 -38.13
CA CYS A 523 14.62 6.40 -36.86
C CYS A 523 14.47 7.93 -36.81
N VAL A 524 14.95 8.65 -37.83
CA VAL A 524 14.91 10.12 -37.84
C VAL A 524 13.52 10.69 -38.13
N GLY A 525 12.64 9.89 -38.76
CA GLY A 525 11.23 10.24 -39.00
C GLY A 525 10.31 9.96 -37.81
N ALA A 526 10.77 9.22 -36.80
CA ALA A 526 9.98 8.87 -35.63
C ALA A 526 9.72 10.07 -34.70
N LYS A 527 8.57 10.07 -34.03
CA LYS A 527 8.23 11.10 -33.03
C LYS A 527 9.08 10.90 -31.76
N THR A 528 9.74 11.96 -31.31
CA THR A 528 10.52 11.97 -30.08
C THR A 528 9.80 12.68 -28.94
N ASN A 529 9.86 12.10 -27.74
CA ASN A 529 9.24 12.59 -26.50
C ASN A 529 10.25 12.85 -25.38
N SER A 530 11.48 12.32 -25.49
CA SER A 530 12.56 12.54 -24.52
C SER A 530 13.82 13.12 -25.17
N ASP A 531 14.67 13.79 -24.37
CA ASP A 531 15.94 14.31 -24.89
C ASP A 531 16.91 13.19 -25.29
N ALA A 532 16.82 12.02 -24.65
CA ALA A 532 17.57 10.83 -25.04
C ALA A 532 17.18 10.33 -26.43
N GLU A 533 15.89 10.33 -26.77
CA GLU A 533 15.41 9.99 -28.11
C GLU A 533 15.90 11.00 -29.15
N LYS A 534 15.90 12.30 -28.82
CA LYS A 534 16.45 13.35 -29.71
C LYS A 534 17.94 13.14 -29.97
N GLU A 535 18.73 12.82 -28.95
CA GLU A 535 20.15 12.52 -29.15
C GLU A 535 20.36 11.24 -29.97
N MET A 536 19.48 10.25 -29.85
CA MET A 536 19.54 9.06 -30.71
C MET A 536 19.19 9.36 -32.18
N VAL A 537 18.24 10.27 -32.41
CA VAL A 537 17.95 10.81 -33.76
C VAL A 537 19.17 11.57 -34.29
N ASN A 538 19.81 12.43 -33.49
CA ASN A 538 21.03 13.14 -33.87
C ASN A 538 22.16 12.16 -34.24
N ARG A 539 22.32 11.07 -33.48
CA ARG A 539 23.25 9.99 -33.81
C ARG A 539 22.93 9.30 -35.14
N SER A 540 21.64 9.17 -35.47
CA SER A 540 21.19 8.55 -36.71
C SER A 540 21.41 9.46 -37.92
N TYR A 541 21.21 10.78 -37.76
CA TYR A 541 21.59 11.78 -38.76
C TYR A 541 23.10 11.80 -39.03
N LEU A 542 23.91 11.70 -37.97
CA LEU A 542 25.36 11.56 -38.09
C LEU A 542 25.70 10.33 -38.94
N PHE A 543 25.09 9.18 -38.63
CA PHE A 543 25.35 7.93 -39.33
C PHE A 543 24.93 8.00 -40.82
N LEU A 544 23.74 8.54 -41.11
CA LEU A 544 23.31 8.83 -42.49
C LEU A 544 24.29 9.73 -43.23
N GLY A 545 24.78 10.77 -42.55
CA GLY A 545 25.75 11.72 -43.08
C GLY A 545 27.02 11.04 -43.58
N TYR A 546 27.62 10.18 -42.74
CA TYR A 546 28.82 9.43 -43.11
C TYR A 546 28.56 8.37 -44.18
N ILE A 547 27.41 7.69 -44.14
CA ILE A 547 27.01 6.76 -45.20
C ILE A 547 26.95 7.47 -46.56
N PHE A 548 26.26 8.61 -46.64
CA PHE A 548 26.16 9.38 -47.88
C PHE A 548 27.51 9.99 -48.33
N TYR A 549 28.40 10.29 -47.39
CA TYR A 549 29.76 10.74 -47.71
C TYR A 549 30.57 9.65 -48.43
N GLU A 550 30.47 8.41 -47.95
CA GLU A 550 31.11 7.23 -48.55
C GLU A 550 30.48 6.88 -49.91
N GLU A 551 29.15 6.95 -50.04
CA GLU A 551 28.44 6.79 -51.33
C GLU A 551 28.69 7.93 -52.33
N ASN A 552 29.43 8.96 -51.94
CA ASN A 552 29.68 10.17 -52.73
C ASN A 552 28.40 10.96 -53.09
N THR A 553 27.32 10.79 -52.32
CA THR A 553 26.06 11.55 -52.46
C THR A 553 26.10 12.82 -51.60
N LEU A 554 27.06 13.69 -51.93
CA LEU A 554 27.51 14.80 -51.06
C LEU A 554 26.40 15.75 -50.60
N SER A 555 25.41 16.05 -51.45
CA SER A 555 24.29 16.92 -51.07
C SER A 555 23.47 16.33 -49.92
N LYS A 556 23.20 15.02 -49.95
CA LYS A 556 22.48 14.34 -48.87
C LYS A 556 23.34 14.26 -47.60
N ALA A 557 24.63 13.98 -47.74
CA ALA A 557 25.58 13.96 -46.62
C ALA A 557 25.59 15.30 -45.86
N ILE A 558 25.71 16.42 -46.56
CA ILE A 558 25.71 17.76 -45.93
C ILE A 558 24.38 18.03 -45.22
N VAL A 559 23.25 17.71 -45.86
CA VAL A 559 21.92 17.93 -45.26
C VAL A 559 21.78 17.11 -43.97
N SER A 560 22.06 15.81 -44.00
CA SER A 560 21.98 14.94 -42.82
C SER A 560 22.88 15.43 -41.69
N LEU A 561 24.14 15.77 -41.98
CA LEU A 561 25.06 16.24 -40.95
C LEU A 561 24.67 17.60 -40.37
N ARG A 562 24.02 18.48 -41.15
CA ARG A 562 23.51 19.78 -40.67
C ARG A 562 22.28 19.65 -39.77
N MET A 563 21.57 18.52 -39.83
CA MET A 563 20.45 18.26 -38.92
C MET A 563 20.91 18.03 -37.48
N VAL A 564 22.19 17.71 -37.25
CA VAL A 564 22.77 17.55 -35.90
C VAL A 564 22.99 18.94 -35.28
N PRO A 565 22.29 19.30 -34.19
CA PRO A 565 22.45 20.61 -33.56
C PRO A 565 23.82 20.76 -32.88
N GLN A 566 24.33 22.00 -32.79
CA GLN A 566 25.59 22.29 -32.09
C GLN A 566 25.55 21.99 -30.59
N SER A 567 24.36 21.89 -30.00
CA SER A 567 24.16 21.49 -28.60
C SER A 567 24.21 19.98 -28.39
N SER A 568 24.19 19.16 -29.45
CA SER A 568 24.22 17.70 -29.37
C SER A 568 25.59 17.19 -28.94
N ILE A 569 25.61 16.03 -28.27
CA ILE A 569 26.87 15.34 -27.92
C ILE A 569 27.65 14.86 -29.16
N TYR A 570 26.99 14.81 -30.32
CA TYR A 570 27.52 14.41 -31.62
C TYR A 570 27.91 15.59 -32.51
N ALA A 571 27.87 16.83 -31.99
CA ALA A 571 28.13 18.04 -32.78
C ALA A 571 29.55 18.08 -33.36
N GLU A 572 30.57 17.67 -32.60
CA GLU A 572 31.96 17.69 -33.09
C GLU A 572 32.18 16.71 -34.26
N ASP A 573 31.61 15.51 -34.18
CA ASP A 573 31.65 14.49 -35.24
C ASP A 573 30.89 14.99 -36.48
N ALA A 574 29.72 15.61 -36.27
CA ALA A 574 28.94 16.18 -37.35
C ALA A 574 29.69 17.31 -38.06
N LEU A 575 30.32 18.22 -37.32
CA LEU A 575 31.14 19.29 -37.87
C LEU A 575 32.34 18.73 -38.64
N LEU A 576 33.01 17.69 -38.12
CA LEU A 576 34.11 17.05 -38.81
C LEU A 576 33.64 16.48 -40.16
N GLY A 577 32.56 15.70 -40.15
CA GLY A 577 31.94 15.17 -41.37
C GLY A 577 31.53 16.28 -42.34
N GLN A 578 30.95 17.38 -41.84
CA GLN A 578 30.55 18.53 -42.67
C GLN A 578 31.75 19.16 -43.36
N GLY A 579 32.87 19.31 -42.65
CA GLY A 579 34.08 19.92 -43.17
C GLY A 579 34.68 19.14 -44.34
N TRP A 580 34.87 17.84 -44.15
CA TRP A 580 35.37 16.93 -45.19
C TRP A 580 34.38 16.79 -46.37
N THR A 581 33.08 16.70 -46.08
CA THR A 581 32.05 16.64 -47.13
C THR A 581 32.02 17.95 -47.93
N SER A 582 32.12 19.10 -47.28
CA SER A 582 32.15 20.42 -47.95
C SER A 582 33.38 20.55 -48.85
N LEU A 583 34.53 20.02 -48.42
CA LEU A 583 35.76 20.01 -49.20
C LEU A 583 35.58 19.18 -50.47
N LYS A 584 35.04 17.96 -50.33
CA LYS A 584 34.74 17.06 -51.45
C LYS A 584 33.67 17.66 -52.39
N ALA A 585 32.68 18.39 -51.83
CA ALA A 585 31.57 19.03 -52.54
C ALA A 585 31.92 20.37 -53.20
N ARG A 586 33.16 20.84 -53.04
CA ARG A 586 33.64 22.11 -53.57
C ARG A 586 33.02 23.37 -52.94
N GLN A 587 32.58 23.27 -51.69
CA GLN A 587 31.99 24.37 -50.92
C GLN A 587 33.04 25.01 -50.00
N TRP A 588 33.94 25.80 -50.58
CA TRP A 588 35.14 26.29 -49.91
C TRP A 588 34.88 27.25 -48.75
N THR A 589 33.85 28.10 -48.88
CA THR A 589 33.41 29.00 -47.80
C THR A 589 32.93 28.23 -46.59
N ASP A 590 32.22 27.13 -46.84
CA ASP A 590 31.65 26.29 -45.80
C ASP A 590 32.76 25.54 -45.08
N CYS A 591 33.79 25.05 -45.80
CA CYS A 591 35.01 24.47 -45.19
C CYS A 591 35.67 25.42 -44.18
N VAL A 592 35.86 26.69 -44.54
CA VAL A 592 36.46 27.69 -43.64
C VAL A 592 35.58 27.87 -42.40
N SER A 593 34.28 28.06 -42.59
CA SER A 593 33.35 28.29 -41.47
C SER A 593 33.26 27.09 -40.53
N VAL A 594 33.16 25.87 -41.07
CA VAL A 594 33.03 24.62 -40.32
C VAL A 594 34.33 24.29 -39.60
N GLY A 595 35.49 24.46 -40.26
CA GLY A 595 36.80 24.27 -39.63
C GLY A 595 37.01 25.20 -38.43
N GLN A 596 36.60 26.47 -38.54
CA GLN A 596 36.62 27.42 -37.43
C GLN A 596 35.63 27.07 -36.32
N MET A 597 34.44 26.58 -36.66
CA MET A 597 33.45 26.13 -35.68
C MET A 597 33.95 24.90 -34.92
N LEU A 598 34.55 23.92 -35.61
CA LEU A 598 35.10 22.71 -34.99
C LEU A 598 36.19 23.06 -33.97
N GLN A 599 37.12 23.95 -34.35
CA GLN A 599 38.17 24.44 -33.45
C GLN A 599 37.64 25.10 -32.17
N LYS A 600 36.52 25.83 -32.27
CA LYS A 600 35.88 26.50 -31.13
C LYS A 600 35.07 25.55 -30.26
N THR A 601 34.53 24.48 -30.85
CA THR A 601 33.55 23.61 -30.20
C THR A 601 34.20 22.42 -29.49
N THR A 602 35.30 21.90 -30.03
CA THR A 602 35.96 20.71 -29.45
C THR A 602 37.07 21.07 -28.47
N ASP A 603 37.17 20.31 -27.38
CA ASP A 603 38.30 20.36 -26.46
C ASP A 603 39.44 19.42 -26.88
N LYS A 604 39.21 18.52 -27.85
CA LYS A 604 40.17 17.51 -28.29
C LYS A 604 41.19 18.12 -29.24
N GLU A 605 42.46 18.11 -28.84
CA GLU A 605 43.53 18.75 -29.64
C GLU A 605 43.69 18.14 -31.04
N ILE A 606 43.45 16.84 -31.22
CA ILE A 606 43.49 16.21 -32.56
C ILE A 606 42.42 16.77 -33.49
N LEU A 607 41.18 16.92 -33.01
CA LEU A 607 40.07 17.49 -33.79
C LEU A 607 40.26 18.99 -34.04
N LYS A 608 40.91 19.72 -33.12
CA LYS A 608 41.31 21.11 -33.39
C LYS A 608 42.29 21.17 -34.56
N CYS A 609 43.31 20.31 -34.57
CA CYS A 609 44.29 20.26 -35.66
C CYS A 609 43.63 19.90 -37.00
N GLU A 610 42.70 18.94 -37.00
CA GLU A 610 41.97 18.54 -38.19
C GLU A 610 41.01 19.64 -38.68
N GLY A 611 40.33 20.34 -37.76
CA GLY A 611 39.54 21.53 -38.09
C GLY A 611 40.38 22.66 -38.70
N MET A 612 41.60 22.86 -38.21
CA MET A 612 42.58 23.80 -38.79
C MET A 612 43.04 23.36 -40.18
N LEU A 613 43.23 22.06 -40.40
CA LEU A 613 43.56 21.51 -41.71
C LEU A 613 42.43 21.75 -42.73
N ILE A 614 41.18 21.47 -42.34
CA ILE A 614 39.99 21.73 -43.17
C ILE A 614 39.84 23.22 -43.49
N GLU A 615 39.98 24.10 -42.50
CA GLU A 615 39.97 25.56 -42.71
C GLU A 615 41.06 25.97 -43.71
N SER A 616 42.26 25.42 -43.56
CA SER A 616 43.42 25.74 -44.39
C SER A 616 43.24 25.28 -45.84
N TYR A 617 42.64 24.11 -46.08
CA TYR A 617 42.27 23.69 -47.43
C TYR A 617 41.22 24.61 -48.06
N GLY A 618 40.22 25.05 -47.29
CA GLY A 618 39.25 26.05 -47.74
C GLY A 618 39.93 27.37 -48.16
N HIS A 619 40.84 27.90 -47.35
CA HIS A 619 41.63 29.08 -47.68
C HIS A 619 42.55 28.89 -48.89
N LEU A 620 43.19 27.73 -49.02
CA LEU A 620 44.05 27.39 -50.15
C LEU A 620 43.28 27.44 -51.47
N LEU A 621 42.08 26.85 -51.50
CA LEU A 621 41.23 26.78 -52.69
C LEU A 621 40.57 28.13 -53.03
N LEU A 622 40.34 28.98 -52.02
CA LEU A 622 39.96 30.39 -52.20
C LEU A 622 41.16 31.31 -52.56
N LYS A 623 42.36 30.76 -52.72
CA LYS A 623 43.62 31.50 -52.99
C LYS A 623 44.04 32.49 -51.89
N ASN A 624 43.54 32.30 -50.67
CA ASN A 624 43.89 33.06 -49.47
C ASN A 624 45.13 32.47 -48.78
N TYR A 625 46.24 32.38 -49.52
CA TYR A 625 47.45 31.67 -49.08
C TYR A 625 48.07 32.18 -47.79
N VAL A 626 47.96 33.48 -47.49
CA VAL A 626 48.51 34.08 -46.26
C VAL A 626 47.77 33.56 -45.02
N GLN A 627 46.44 33.46 -45.09
CA GLN A 627 45.64 32.94 -43.98
C GLN A 627 45.83 31.43 -43.83
N ALA A 628 45.85 30.69 -44.95
CA ALA A 628 46.17 29.26 -44.93
C ALA A 628 47.53 28.98 -44.28
N LEU A 629 48.57 29.76 -44.61
CA LEU A 629 49.90 29.59 -44.02
C LEU A 629 49.88 29.82 -42.50
N LYS A 630 49.18 30.86 -42.04
CA LYS A 630 49.08 31.20 -40.61
C LYS A 630 48.41 30.08 -39.82
N VAL A 631 47.29 29.56 -40.32
CA VAL A 631 46.54 28.47 -39.67
C VAL A 631 47.36 27.17 -39.68
N LEU A 632 47.98 26.80 -40.80
CA LEU A 632 48.84 25.62 -40.90
C LEU A 632 50.10 25.70 -40.02
N GLN A 633 50.67 26.90 -39.83
CA GLN A 633 51.82 27.08 -38.96
C GLN A 633 51.46 26.76 -37.50
N ASP A 634 50.31 27.24 -37.01
CA ASP A 634 49.82 26.93 -35.67
C ASP A 634 49.43 25.43 -35.57
N ALA A 635 48.76 24.89 -36.58
CA ALA A 635 48.41 23.46 -36.64
C ALA A 635 49.66 22.56 -36.57
N SER A 636 50.72 22.87 -37.33
CA SER A 636 51.98 22.11 -37.31
C SER A 636 52.70 22.18 -35.96
N ALA A 637 52.63 23.34 -35.28
CA ALA A 637 53.21 23.49 -33.94
C ALA A 637 52.45 22.68 -32.88
N ARG A 638 51.12 22.54 -33.03
CA ARG A 638 50.26 21.75 -32.14
C ARG A 638 50.40 20.26 -32.38
N VAL A 639 50.39 19.83 -33.64
CA VAL A 639 50.41 18.40 -34.00
C VAL A 639 51.66 17.70 -33.48
N LYS A 640 52.82 18.39 -33.47
CA LYS A 640 54.09 17.89 -32.92
C LYS A 640 54.08 17.64 -31.41
N LYS A 641 53.13 18.21 -30.68
CA LYS A 641 52.97 18.04 -29.24
C LYS A 641 51.90 17.01 -28.88
N LEU A 642 51.12 16.53 -29.86
CA LEU A 642 50.09 15.54 -29.63
C LEU A 642 50.71 14.23 -29.14
N LYS A 643 50.05 13.62 -28.17
CA LYS A 643 50.34 12.27 -27.71
C LYS A 643 49.02 11.53 -27.62
N ALA A 644 49.01 10.29 -28.08
CA ALA A 644 47.86 9.42 -27.90
C ALA A 644 47.61 9.20 -26.40
N PRO A 645 46.34 9.04 -25.98
CA PRO A 645 46.00 8.71 -24.59
C PRO A 645 46.70 7.42 -24.14
N ASP A 646 47.20 7.40 -22.91
CA ASP A 646 47.91 6.25 -22.34
C ASP A 646 46.93 5.24 -21.72
N GLN A 647 46.98 3.99 -22.19
CA GLN A 647 46.09 2.92 -21.76
C GLN A 647 46.24 2.59 -20.26
N ASP A 648 47.42 2.80 -19.67
CA ASP A 648 47.65 2.55 -18.25
C ASP A 648 46.81 3.49 -17.37
N THR A 649 46.58 4.72 -17.82
CA THR A 649 45.72 5.69 -17.11
C THR A 649 44.24 5.25 -17.08
N LEU A 650 43.76 4.65 -18.17
CA LEU A 650 42.41 4.10 -18.24
C LEU A 650 42.28 2.86 -17.34
N ASN A 651 43.27 1.96 -17.39
CA ASN A 651 43.29 0.75 -16.56
C ASN A 651 43.30 1.11 -15.07
N PHE A 652 44.11 2.09 -14.66
CA PHE A 652 44.11 2.61 -13.28
C PHE A 652 42.74 3.16 -12.87
N SER A 653 42.12 3.97 -13.72
CA SER A 653 40.81 4.55 -13.44
C SER A 653 39.70 3.49 -13.33
N ARG A 654 39.78 2.42 -14.14
CA ARG A 654 38.86 1.27 -14.06
C ARG A 654 39.01 0.51 -12.75
N MET A 655 40.24 0.20 -12.33
CA MET A 655 40.50 -0.44 -11.03
C MET A 655 39.97 0.40 -9.86
N GLN A 656 40.15 1.73 -9.92
CA GLN A 656 39.60 2.62 -8.91
C GLN A 656 38.07 2.59 -8.88
N ASN A 657 37.43 2.65 -10.05
CA ASN A 657 35.97 2.55 -10.15
C ASN A 657 35.44 1.19 -9.66
N GLU A 658 36.13 0.08 -9.94
CA GLU A 658 35.78 -1.24 -9.39
C GLU A 658 35.85 -1.25 -7.86
N SER A 659 36.90 -0.65 -7.28
CA SER A 659 37.01 -0.49 -5.82
C SER A 659 35.86 0.36 -5.24
N ASP A 660 35.54 1.49 -5.87
CA ASP A 660 34.41 2.34 -5.48
C ASP A 660 33.07 1.59 -5.59
N ARG A 661 32.89 0.74 -6.61
CA ARG A 661 31.71 -0.12 -6.76
C ARG A 661 31.57 -1.13 -5.64
N MET A 662 32.67 -1.78 -5.23
CA MET A 662 32.64 -2.69 -4.09
C MET A 662 32.26 -1.97 -2.79
N ALA A 663 32.84 -0.79 -2.55
CA ALA A 663 32.48 0.03 -1.39
C ALA A 663 31.01 0.50 -1.44
N TYR A 664 30.51 0.80 -2.64
CA TYR A 664 29.12 1.19 -2.84
C TYR A 664 28.13 0.03 -2.62
N ASN A 665 28.51 -1.19 -2.98
CA ASN A 665 27.72 -2.38 -2.66
C ASN A 665 27.60 -2.57 -1.14
N ASN A 666 28.68 -2.38 -0.38
CA ASN A 666 28.63 -2.40 1.09
C ASN A 666 27.72 -1.29 1.65
N LEU A 667 27.73 -0.10 1.04
CA LEU A 667 26.80 0.97 1.41
C LEU A 667 25.35 0.57 1.16
N ALA A 668 25.06 -0.06 0.02
CA ALA A 668 23.71 -0.54 -0.32
C ALA A 668 23.20 -1.60 0.67
N GLU A 669 24.06 -2.52 1.13
CA GLU A 669 23.70 -3.49 2.17
C GLU A 669 23.38 -2.83 3.51
N ASN A 670 24.15 -1.80 3.89
CA ASN A 670 23.84 -0.99 5.08
C ASN A 670 22.52 -0.23 4.94
N VAL A 671 22.24 0.31 3.74
CA VAL A 671 20.98 1.01 3.45
C VAL A 671 19.79 0.05 3.57
N GLU A 672 19.87 -1.16 3.01
CA GLU A 672 18.85 -2.20 3.15
C GLU A 672 18.64 -2.63 4.61
N TYR A 673 19.74 -2.80 5.36
CA TYR A 673 19.68 -3.14 6.78
C TYR A 673 18.93 -2.06 7.59
N ILE A 674 19.28 -0.79 7.38
CA ILE A 674 18.61 0.34 8.06
C ILE A 674 17.16 0.48 7.61
N ALA A 675 16.86 0.28 6.32
CA ALA A 675 15.50 0.35 5.79
C ALA A 675 14.58 -0.74 6.34
N SER A 676 15.16 -1.87 6.78
CA SER A 676 14.46 -2.98 7.42
C SER A 676 14.25 -2.78 8.93
N ALA A 677 14.93 -1.80 9.55
CA ALA A 677 14.73 -1.43 10.95
C ALA A 677 13.59 -0.39 11.06
N GLY A 678 12.56 -0.67 11.87
CA GLY A 678 11.38 0.21 12.01
C GLY A 678 11.72 1.66 12.38
N GLN A 679 10.90 2.64 11.98
CA GLN A 679 11.27 4.06 12.01
C GLN A 679 11.38 4.65 13.44
N THR A 680 12.58 5.13 13.81
CA THR A 680 12.84 5.98 15.00
C THR A 680 13.57 7.25 14.59
N THR A 681 13.57 8.29 15.43
CA THR A 681 14.29 9.56 15.15
C THR A 681 15.80 9.37 14.96
N THR A 682 16.41 8.43 15.70
CA THR A 682 17.83 8.07 15.54
C THR A 682 18.11 7.46 14.16
N ILE A 683 17.16 6.69 13.62
CA ILE A 683 17.27 6.06 12.29
C ILE A 683 17.21 7.11 11.18
N GLN A 684 16.40 8.17 11.33
CA GLN A 684 16.33 9.23 10.31
C GLN A 684 17.68 9.94 10.11
N ASN A 685 18.39 10.28 11.20
CA ASN A 685 19.72 10.89 11.10
C ASN A 685 20.74 9.97 10.41
N GLN A 686 20.60 8.65 10.58
CA GLN A 686 21.44 7.66 9.90
C GLN A 686 21.12 7.61 8.40
N ILE A 687 19.84 7.67 8.02
CA ILE A 687 19.41 7.71 6.61
C ILE A 687 20.01 8.92 5.89
N ASP A 688 19.94 10.11 6.49
CA ASP A 688 20.46 11.34 5.88
C ASP A 688 22.00 11.28 5.70
N SER A 689 22.68 10.69 6.68
CA SER A 689 24.13 10.44 6.61
C SER A 689 24.49 9.46 5.48
N LEU A 690 23.73 8.37 5.33
CA LEU A 690 23.93 7.40 4.26
C LEU A 690 23.63 8.01 2.88
N HIS A 691 22.63 8.89 2.78
CA HIS A 691 22.31 9.57 1.53
C HIS A 691 23.46 10.46 1.05
N THR A 692 24.08 11.20 1.98
CA THR A 692 25.25 12.03 1.67
C THR A 692 26.40 11.19 1.11
N LYS A 693 26.67 10.03 1.71
CA LYS A 693 27.69 9.08 1.19
C LYS A 693 27.30 8.52 -0.17
N GLN A 694 26.01 8.22 -0.38
CA GLN A 694 25.52 7.74 -1.66
C GLN A 694 25.75 8.76 -2.77
N LEU A 695 25.49 10.05 -2.52
CA LEU A 695 25.72 11.13 -3.48
C LEU A 695 27.21 11.30 -3.82
N ASP A 696 28.13 11.11 -2.87
CA ASP A 696 29.57 11.12 -3.13
C ASP A 696 29.98 10.02 -4.15
N PHE A 697 29.51 8.79 -3.95
CA PHE A 697 29.76 7.70 -4.90
C PHE A 697 29.16 7.97 -6.28
N VAL A 698 27.93 8.47 -6.35
CA VAL A 698 27.33 8.87 -7.64
C VAL A 698 28.20 9.93 -8.34
N GLY A 699 28.76 10.88 -7.59
CA GLY A 699 29.70 11.86 -8.10
C GLY A 699 30.98 11.22 -8.68
N LYS A 700 31.54 10.22 -8.00
CA LYS A 700 32.70 9.45 -8.49
C LYS A 700 32.39 8.67 -9.77
N PHE A 701 31.26 7.97 -9.82
CA PHE A 701 30.84 7.23 -11.01
C PHE A 701 30.63 8.14 -12.21
N LYS A 702 29.97 9.30 -12.03
CA LYS A 702 29.79 10.29 -13.11
C LYS A 702 31.14 10.78 -13.65
N LYS A 703 32.10 11.07 -12.77
CA LYS A 703 33.46 11.47 -13.19
C LYS A 703 34.16 10.37 -13.96
N PHE A 704 34.09 9.13 -13.47
CA PHE A 704 34.66 7.97 -14.15
C PHE A 704 34.07 7.75 -15.54
N TYR A 705 32.74 7.71 -15.67
CA TYR A 705 32.08 7.49 -16.97
C TYR A 705 32.36 8.61 -17.97
N LYS A 706 32.41 9.87 -17.50
CA LYS A 706 32.83 10.98 -18.35
C LYS A 706 34.27 10.80 -18.84
N PHE A 707 35.19 10.49 -17.93
CA PHE A 707 36.59 10.24 -18.27
C PHE A 707 36.74 9.07 -19.26
N GLU A 708 36.08 7.94 -19.02
CA GLU A 708 36.15 6.76 -19.91
C GLU A 708 35.60 7.08 -21.31
N ASN A 709 34.47 7.80 -21.40
CA ASN A 709 33.93 8.22 -22.68
C ASN A 709 34.87 9.19 -23.42
N ASP A 710 35.38 10.20 -22.73
CA ASP A 710 36.32 11.17 -23.30
C ASP A 710 37.62 10.50 -23.76
N PHE A 711 38.12 9.52 -22.98
CA PHE A 711 39.27 8.69 -23.34
C PHE A 711 38.99 7.89 -24.60
N ASN A 712 37.87 7.15 -24.65
CA ASN A 712 37.53 6.31 -25.80
C ASN A 712 37.36 7.13 -27.08
N ARG A 713 36.70 8.30 -27.01
CA ARG A 713 36.56 9.21 -28.16
C ARG A 713 37.92 9.76 -28.60
N THR A 714 38.75 10.22 -27.66
CA THR A 714 40.08 10.76 -27.99
C THR A 714 40.97 9.68 -28.61
N SER A 715 40.93 8.46 -28.07
CA SER A 715 41.66 7.30 -28.60
C SER A 715 41.17 6.89 -29.99
N PHE A 716 39.87 7.02 -30.28
CA PHE A 716 39.32 6.77 -31.61
C PHE A 716 39.90 7.74 -32.65
N PHE A 717 39.84 9.05 -32.43
CA PHE A 717 40.40 10.04 -33.36
C PHE A 717 41.93 10.03 -33.42
N SER A 718 42.59 9.53 -32.37
CA SER A 718 44.06 9.40 -32.35
C SER A 718 44.58 8.29 -33.26
N ARG A 719 43.71 7.41 -33.80
CA ARG A 719 44.10 6.34 -34.74
C ARG A 719 44.72 6.91 -36.02
N ASP A 720 44.18 8.03 -36.49
CA ASP A 720 44.62 8.71 -37.71
C ASP A 720 45.59 9.87 -37.41
N MET A 721 46.12 9.95 -36.18
CA MET A 721 47.00 11.05 -35.74
C MET A 721 48.21 11.23 -36.65
N GLN A 722 48.82 10.13 -37.10
CA GLN A 722 49.96 10.20 -38.01
C GLN A 722 49.56 10.77 -39.37
N THR A 723 48.44 10.31 -39.94
CA THR A 723 47.93 10.80 -41.22
C THR A 723 47.60 12.29 -41.16
N VAL A 724 46.90 12.74 -40.10
CA VAL A 724 46.61 14.16 -39.90
C VAL A 724 47.89 14.99 -39.75
N SER A 725 48.90 14.46 -39.05
CA SER A 725 50.21 15.11 -38.94
C SER A 725 50.90 15.26 -40.30
N ASP A 726 50.95 14.17 -41.08
CA ASP A 726 51.57 14.17 -42.40
C ASP A 726 50.85 15.13 -43.36
N ASP A 727 49.51 15.16 -43.33
CA ASP A 727 48.69 16.06 -44.14
C ASP A 727 48.91 17.53 -43.77
N ILE A 728 49.00 17.85 -42.47
CA ILE A 728 49.29 19.21 -42.00
C ILE A 728 50.70 19.63 -42.44
N GLU A 729 51.71 18.78 -42.27
CA GLU A 729 53.08 19.10 -42.67
C GLU A 729 53.21 19.25 -44.19
N TYR A 730 52.55 18.38 -44.96
CA TYR A 730 52.51 18.47 -46.41
C TYR A 730 51.80 19.75 -46.88
N ALA A 731 50.62 20.05 -46.33
CA ALA A 731 49.88 21.26 -46.65
C ALA A 731 50.68 22.52 -46.28
N TYR A 732 51.32 22.52 -45.11
CA TYR A 732 52.16 23.63 -44.65
C TYR A 732 53.33 23.89 -45.60
N ALA A 733 54.11 22.85 -45.95
CA ALA A 733 55.23 22.97 -46.88
C ALA A 733 54.78 23.46 -48.27
N THR A 734 53.63 22.97 -48.75
CA THR A 734 53.06 23.35 -50.04
C THR A 734 52.67 24.84 -50.06
N VAL A 735 51.94 25.31 -49.05
CA VAL A 735 51.53 26.72 -48.96
C VAL A 735 52.75 27.62 -48.76
N GLN A 736 53.72 27.20 -47.95
CA GLN A 736 54.96 27.94 -47.73
C GLN A 736 55.73 28.15 -49.04
N LYS A 737 55.82 27.12 -49.90
CA LYS A 737 56.43 27.22 -51.23
C LYS A 737 55.69 28.20 -52.14
N ILE A 738 54.35 28.15 -52.16
CA ILE A 738 53.51 29.05 -52.98
C ILE A 738 53.70 30.52 -52.54
N VAL A 739 53.70 30.78 -51.23
CA VAL A 739 53.90 32.13 -50.67
C VAL A 739 55.33 32.61 -50.94
N GLY A 740 56.33 31.75 -50.78
CA GLY A 740 57.74 32.05 -51.08
C GLY A 740 57.98 32.35 -52.57
N GLN A 741 57.37 31.60 -53.49
CA GLN A 741 57.42 31.89 -54.93
C GLN A 741 56.74 33.21 -55.31
N LYS A 742 55.62 33.56 -54.65
CA LYS A 742 54.99 34.89 -54.82
C LYS A 742 55.84 36.03 -54.25
N GLY A 743 56.60 35.78 -53.18
CA GLY A 743 57.59 36.73 -52.65
C GLY A 743 58.71 37.00 -53.65
N LEU A 744 59.25 35.94 -54.27
CA LEU A 744 60.25 36.01 -55.35
C LEU A 744 59.72 36.73 -56.61
N LEU A 745 58.48 36.48 -57.01
CA LEU A 745 57.83 37.18 -58.13
C LEU A 745 57.67 38.69 -57.85
N LYS A 746 57.31 39.08 -56.62
CA LYS A 746 57.24 40.49 -56.22
C LYS A 746 58.61 41.17 -56.15
N GLU A 747 59.66 40.46 -55.79
CA GLU A 747 61.03 41.00 -55.84
C GLU A 747 61.55 41.13 -57.28
N GLN A 748 61.22 40.18 -58.16
CA GLN A 748 61.53 40.27 -59.59
C GLN A 748 60.75 41.40 -60.28
N GLU A 749 59.48 41.63 -59.95
CA GLU A 749 58.72 42.79 -60.42
C GLU A 749 59.34 44.11 -59.93
N LYS A 750 59.73 44.20 -58.66
CA LYS A 750 60.44 45.39 -58.12
C LYS A 750 61.81 45.63 -58.78
N LEU A 751 62.53 44.57 -59.11
CA LEU A 751 63.79 44.66 -59.87
C LEU A 751 63.53 45.08 -61.31
N GLY A 752 62.48 44.57 -61.96
CA GLY A 752 62.05 44.98 -63.29
C GLY A 752 61.57 46.43 -63.37
N ASP A 753 60.83 46.90 -62.35
CA ASP A 753 60.38 48.29 -62.25
C ASP A 753 61.55 49.26 -61.98
N LYS A 754 62.54 48.87 -61.17
CA LYS A 754 63.80 49.62 -61.03
C LYS A 754 64.62 49.63 -62.32
N GLN A 755 64.65 48.53 -63.06
CA GLN A 755 65.35 48.45 -64.34
C GLN A 755 64.72 49.41 -65.37
N LYS A 756 63.38 49.43 -65.46
CA LYS A 756 62.63 50.38 -66.30
C LYS A 756 62.89 51.83 -65.93
N SER A 757 62.94 52.18 -64.64
CA SER A 757 63.22 53.56 -64.26
C SER A 757 64.64 54.02 -64.63
N ILE A 758 65.61 53.09 -64.61
CA ILE A 758 66.99 53.35 -65.05
C ILE A 758 67.06 53.49 -66.57
N ASP A 759 66.35 52.64 -67.32
CA ASP A 759 66.28 52.71 -68.79
C ASP A 759 65.62 54.01 -69.27
N ASP A 760 64.53 54.44 -68.63
CA ASP A 760 63.85 55.73 -68.89
C ASP A 760 64.78 56.92 -68.61
N GLU A 761 65.63 56.84 -67.57
CA GLU A 761 66.62 57.87 -67.22
C GLU A 761 67.78 57.91 -68.23
N ILE A 762 68.24 56.75 -68.71
CA ILE A 762 69.23 56.63 -69.79
C ILE A 762 68.69 57.19 -71.11
N GLU A 763 67.43 56.93 -71.45
CA GLU A 763 66.80 57.47 -72.66
C GLU A 763 66.62 58.99 -72.57
N LYS A 764 66.31 59.53 -71.38
CA LYS A 764 66.31 60.97 -71.11
C LYS A 764 67.69 61.58 -71.31
N LEU A 765 68.74 60.97 -70.76
CA LEU A 765 70.12 61.42 -70.89
C LEU A 765 70.63 61.33 -72.33
N LYS A 766 70.24 60.29 -73.09
CA LYS A 766 70.53 60.20 -74.54
C LYS A 766 69.85 61.32 -75.33
N ASN A 767 68.59 61.62 -75.02
CA ASN A 767 67.87 62.72 -75.66
C ASN A 767 68.47 64.10 -75.30
N GLU A 768 69.01 64.27 -74.09
CA GLU A 768 69.76 65.47 -73.70
C GLU A 768 71.14 65.55 -74.39
N MET A 769 71.84 64.43 -74.54
CA MET A 769 73.09 64.36 -75.31
C MET A 769 72.90 64.67 -76.80
N ASP A 770 71.84 64.16 -77.44
CA ASP A 770 71.51 64.46 -78.83
C ASP A 770 71.12 65.92 -79.04
N LYS A 771 70.46 66.54 -78.05
CA LYS A 771 70.20 68.00 -78.05
C LYS A 771 71.49 68.80 -77.93
N MET A 772 72.44 68.36 -77.12
CA MET A 772 73.75 69.02 -77.00
C MET A 772 74.60 68.87 -78.27
N GLN A 773 74.55 67.71 -78.94
CA GLN A 773 75.27 67.49 -80.21
C GLN A 773 74.70 68.28 -81.39
N LYS A 774 73.40 68.63 -81.37
CA LYS A 774 72.79 69.53 -82.37
C LYS A 774 72.98 71.03 -82.08
N SER A 775 73.69 71.39 -81.01
CA SER A 775 74.00 72.79 -80.63
C SER A 775 75.46 73.21 -80.87
N LYS A 776 76.25 72.34 -81.52
CA LYS A 776 77.51 72.72 -82.18
C LYS A 776 77.23 73.01 -83.65
#